data_AF-A0A967BGW3-F1
#
_entry.id   AF-A0A967BGW3-F1
#
_cell.length_a   1.000
_cell.length_b   1.000
_cell.length_c   1.000
_cell.angle_alpha   90.00
_cell.angle_beta   90.00
_cell.angle_gamma   90.00
#
_symmetry.space_group_name_H-M   'P 1'
#
loop_
_entity.id
_entity.type
_entity.pdbx_description
1 polymer ?
#
loop_
_entity_poly.entity_id
_entity_poly.type
_entity_poly.pdbx_seq_one_letter_code
_entity_poly.pdbx_strand_id
1 'polypeptide(L)'
;MSTNTSLADFIWKNADDLWGNFRHTDFGKIILPFTLLRRLECVLEPTREQVRETYASMKDSGIDLDVILRTQTGYPFYNTSNYDLRSLGATRTRRNLEDYIANFSDNARVIFEQFDFANTLARMDKAGVLYKICQNFAAIDLHPEAVPERVMSNVYEHLIRRFGAEVNEAAEDFMTPRDVVHLAIELLLVPEDQMFIENPGLIRTLYDPTCGTGGFLSDGMEHIDSLRDRYSVAPVIVPHGQELEPETHAVCLAGMLLKTLETDPGRDLSRNIKLGSTLSEDHFAGERFHYCVSNPPFGKKWEMDQSAVVREHREKGHDGRFGPKLPGIGDGSMLFLQHLVSKLESPENGGGRGAIILSGSPLFNGRAGQGESEIRRHLLEQDVVEAIIALPQEIFFRTGIGTYIWILSTKKSAQRRGRVQLINATDMYETMRKSEGNKKRRVGEAQTRDIVGMFSAFEETRESKIFDRTAFGYRRIRVLRPLRKKIVISEDGLAKLDEENAWAKLTDDQRAGWRALLHDQMGAEHGWHWVDGWMKGAAKKDAGLGKVTATHVKMLQRVFGVRDPELDPVTDKKGNILPDDDLTDYENVPMGTDIHDYLATEVLPHAEDAYIDETYRDEIDGEVGIVGYEINFNRYFYEYQPPRDLEEIDADLNAVEAEIAAILAEVTE
;
A
#
# COMPACT_ATOMS: atom_id res chain seq x y z
N MET A 1 35.50 3.42 6.45
CA MET A 1 34.45 2.59 7.08
C MET A 1 33.51 3.54 7.79
N SER A 2 32.21 3.53 7.53
CA SER A 2 31.31 4.47 8.22
C SER A 2 31.21 4.02 9.69
N THR A 3 31.32 4.96 10.61
CA THR A 3 31.23 4.77 12.07
C THR A 3 29.88 4.17 12.52
N ASN A 4 28.88 4.14 11.63
CA ASN A 4 27.50 3.77 11.95
C ASN A 4 27.30 2.25 11.94
N THR A 5 27.82 1.55 10.92
CA THR A 5 27.73 0.08 10.84
C THR A 5 28.50 -0.58 11.98
N SER A 6 29.62 0.02 12.42
CA SER A 6 30.40 -0.51 13.54
C SER A 6 29.67 -0.47 14.88
N LEU A 7 28.79 0.50 15.13
CA LEU A 7 28.05 0.57 16.40
C LEU A 7 26.90 -0.45 16.44
N ALA A 8 26.13 -0.58 15.36
CA ALA A 8 25.08 -1.58 15.28
C ALA A 8 25.66 -3.01 15.33
N ASP A 9 26.78 -3.26 14.64
CA ASP A 9 27.51 -4.53 14.72
C ASP A 9 28.04 -4.79 16.14
N PHE A 10 28.52 -3.74 16.82
CA PHE A 10 28.98 -3.83 18.21
C PHE A 10 27.85 -4.15 19.18
N ILE A 11 26.69 -3.49 19.05
CA ILE A 11 25.49 -3.80 19.84
C ILE A 11 25.04 -5.24 19.55
N TRP A 12 25.02 -5.64 18.28
CA TRP A 12 24.63 -6.99 17.87
C TRP A 12 25.60 -8.06 18.38
N LYS A 13 26.86 -7.73 18.65
CA LYS A 13 27.81 -8.68 19.26
C LYS A 13 27.32 -9.25 20.60
N ASN A 14 26.42 -8.53 21.30
CA ASN A 14 25.74 -9.07 22.47
C ASN A 14 24.87 -10.31 22.18
N ALA A 15 24.44 -10.49 20.94
CA ALA A 15 23.71 -11.68 20.51
C ALA A 15 24.58 -12.94 20.52
N ASP A 16 25.91 -12.83 20.40
CA ASP A 16 26.83 -13.97 20.52
C ASP A 16 26.74 -14.61 21.91
N ASP A 17 26.42 -13.83 22.94
CA ASP A 17 26.24 -14.31 24.32
C ASP A 17 24.88 -14.99 24.55
N LEU A 18 23.95 -14.87 23.58
CA LEU A 18 22.63 -15.50 23.61
C LEU A 18 22.61 -16.86 22.90
N TRP A 19 23.64 -17.14 22.10
CA TRP A 19 23.77 -18.37 21.31
C TRP A 19 23.68 -19.63 22.18
N GLY A 20 22.98 -20.64 21.65
CA GLY A 20 22.74 -21.92 22.32
C GLY A 20 21.60 -21.92 23.35
N ASN A 21 21.31 -20.78 23.98
CA ASN A 21 20.22 -20.63 24.95
C ASN A 21 18.92 -20.08 24.34
N PHE A 22 19.04 -19.34 23.24
CA PHE A 22 17.92 -18.71 22.53
C PHE A 22 17.97 -19.02 21.03
N ARG A 23 16.81 -19.02 20.38
CA ARG A 23 16.73 -19.10 18.92
C ARG A 23 17.17 -17.76 18.34
N HIS A 24 17.78 -17.77 17.17
CA HIS A 24 18.19 -16.55 16.47
C HIS A 24 17.02 -15.59 16.28
N THR A 25 15.85 -16.13 15.92
CA THR A 25 14.60 -15.38 15.78
C THR A 25 14.20 -14.59 17.03
N ASP A 26 14.68 -14.99 18.22
CA ASP A 26 14.37 -14.32 19.48
C ASP A 26 15.39 -13.19 19.80
N PHE A 27 16.53 -13.11 19.11
CA PHE A 27 17.61 -12.17 19.43
C PHE A 27 17.17 -10.71 19.32
N GLY A 28 16.48 -10.33 18.25
CA GLY A 28 15.99 -8.94 18.13
C GLY A 28 14.98 -8.57 19.22
N LYS A 29 14.11 -9.50 19.65
CA LYS A 29 13.19 -9.30 20.78
C LYS A 29 13.91 -9.11 22.12
N ILE A 30 15.18 -9.50 22.21
CA ILE A 30 16.03 -9.29 23.39
C ILE A 30 16.84 -7.99 23.24
N ILE A 31 17.54 -7.83 22.11
CA ILE A 31 18.51 -6.74 21.89
C ILE A 31 17.82 -5.38 21.76
N LEU A 32 16.66 -5.30 21.09
CA LEU A 32 15.93 -4.03 20.90
C LEU A 32 15.49 -3.38 22.23
N PRO A 33 14.76 -4.06 23.15
CA PRO A 33 14.35 -3.43 24.41
C PRO A 33 15.54 -3.04 25.28
N PHE A 34 16.66 -3.79 25.28
CA PHE A 34 17.88 -3.35 25.97
C PHE A 34 18.52 -2.10 25.35
N THR A 35 18.50 -2.00 24.02
CA THR A 35 19.01 -0.82 23.31
C THR A 35 18.17 0.42 23.64
N LEU A 36 16.84 0.29 23.63
CA LEU A 36 15.90 1.34 24.05
C LEU A 36 16.10 1.71 25.52
N LEU A 37 16.18 0.71 26.42
CA LEU A 37 16.42 0.94 27.84
C LEU A 37 17.70 1.73 28.07
N ARG A 38 18.80 1.36 27.39
CA ARG A 38 20.08 2.06 27.54
C ARG A 38 20.02 3.48 27.00
N ARG A 39 19.34 3.73 25.88
CA ARG A 39 19.14 5.09 25.34
C ARG A 39 18.35 5.96 26.31
N LEU A 40 17.25 5.45 26.87
CA LEU A 40 16.44 6.15 27.89
C LEU A 40 17.25 6.35 29.19
N GLU A 41 18.05 5.37 29.60
CA GLU A 41 18.90 5.44 30.78
C GLU A 41 19.94 6.56 30.64
N CYS A 42 20.63 6.64 29.50
CA CYS A 42 21.65 7.65 29.20
C CYS A 42 21.12 9.07 29.34
N VAL A 43 19.95 9.38 28.76
CA VAL A 43 19.41 10.75 28.81
C VAL A 43 18.94 11.18 30.21
N LEU A 44 18.65 10.21 31.08
CA LEU A 44 18.30 10.46 32.48
C LEU A 44 19.51 10.40 33.43
N GLU A 45 20.70 9.98 32.99
CA GLU A 45 21.90 9.91 33.83
C GLU A 45 22.20 11.25 34.54
N PRO A 46 22.19 12.42 33.86
CA PRO A 46 22.55 13.69 34.49
C PRO A 46 21.61 14.13 35.61
N THR A 47 20.34 13.74 35.55
CA THR A 47 19.28 14.21 36.47
C THR A 47 18.85 13.15 37.49
N ARG A 48 19.43 11.95 37.43
CA ARG A 48 19.00 10.77 38.20
C ARG A 48 18.99 10.98 39.71
N GLU A 49 20.08 11.53 40.24
CA GLU A 49 20.21 11.76 41.70
C GLU A 49 19.18 12.78 42.17
N GLN A 50 19.03 13.89 41.45
CA GLN A 50 18.06 14.93 41.76
C GLN A 50 16.60 14.42 41.72
N VAL A 51 16.26 13.60 40.72
CA VAL A 51 14.93 12.97 40.62
C VAL A 51 14.67 12.05 41.82
N ARG A 52 15.64 11.24 42.21
CA ARG A 52 15.52 10.33 43.37
C ARG A 52 15.34 11.10 44.68
N GLU A 53 16.13 12.14 44.91
CA GLU A 53 16.02 13.00 46.10
C GLU A 53 14.67 13.71 46.17
N THR A 54 14.22 14.26 45.03
CA THR A 54 12.91 14.92 44.92
C THR A 54 11.78 13.94 45.18
N TYR A 55 11.82 12.77 44.55
CA TYR A 55 10.82 11.72 44.79
C TYR A 55 10.81 11.27 46.25
N ALA A 56 11.98 11.00 46.84
CA ALA A 56 12.08 10.55 48.23
C ALA A 56 11.55 11.58 49.23
N SER A 57 11.78 12.88 48.97
CA SER A 57 11.33 13.96 49.85
C SER A 57 9.85 14.31 49.70
N MET A 58 9.25 14.06 48.53
CA MET A 58 7.89 14.53 48.21
C MET A 58 6.86 13.43 47.97
N LYS A 59 7.22 12.15 47.86
CA LYS A 59 6.27 11.05 47.55
C LYS A 59 5.08 10.95 48.51
N ASP A 60 5.26 11.34 49.77
CA ASP A 60 4.22 11.28 50.81
C ASP A 60 3.53 12.65 51.03
N SER A 61 3.81 13.64 50.19
CA SER A 61 3.29 15.02 50.33
C SER A 61 1.88 15.22 49.76
N GLY A 62 1.36 14.26 48.99
CA GLY A 62 0.09 14.39 48.26
C GLY A 62 0.15 15.26 47.01
N ILE A 63 1.33 15.74 46.61
CA ILE A 63 1.56 16.49 45.37
C ILE A 63 1.68 15.50 44.20
N ASP A 64 1.13 15.86 43.04
CA ASP A 64 1.39 15.16 41.80
C ASP A 64 2.83 15.40 41.35
N LEU A 65 3.68 14.38 41.52
CA LEU A 65 5.10 14.45 41.20
C LEU A 65 5.38 14.32 39.70
N ASP A 66 4.41 13.86 38.89
CA ASP A 66 4.65 13.56 37.47
C ASP A 66 5.17 14.80 36.72
N VAL A 67 4.48 15.94 36.89
CA VAL A 67 4.87 17.21 36.25
C VAL A 67 6.24 17.70 36.76
N ILE A 68 6.50 17.56 38.06
CA ILE A 68 7.75 18.04 38.69
C ILE A 68 8.93 17.24 38.16
N LEU A 69 8.83 15.90 38.16
CA LEU A 69 9.92 15.02 37.77
C LEU A 69 10.22 15.13 36.27
N ARG A 70 9.20 15.25 35.40
CA ARG A 70 9.40 15.51 33.96
C ARG A 70 10.07 16.87 33.70
N THR A 71 9.69 17.89 34.46
CA THR A 71 10.33 19.22 34.35
C THR A 71 11.81 19.15 34.75
N GLN A 72 12.14 18.35 35.77
CA GLN A 72 13.52 18.16 36.23
C GLN A 72 14.39 17.39 35.21
N THR A 73 13.84 16.37 34.55
CA THR A 73 14.59 15.61 33.54
C THR A 73 14.76 16.39 32.23
N GLY A 74 13.86 17.34 31.95
CA GLY A 74 13.79 18.00 30.64
C GLY A 74 13.19 17.11 29.55
N TYR A 75 12.63 15.95 29.93
CA TYR A 75 12.00 14.98 29.05
C TYR A 75 10.58 14.66 29.56
N PRO A 76 9.68 14.18 28.70
CA PRO A 76 8.32 13.80 29.11
C PRO A 76 8.27 12.51 29.96
N PHE A 77 9.40 12.01 30.45
CA PHE A 77 9.51 10.80 31.25
C PHE A 77 10.62 10.90 32.31
N TYR A 78 10.59 9.99 33.28
CA TYR A 78 11.58 9.91 34.37
C TYR A 78 11.70 8.48 34.90
N ASN A 79 12.66 8.25 35.81
CA ASN A 79 12.80 7.01 36.55
C ASN A 79 13.14 7.28 38.03
N THR A 80 12.46 6.61 38.96
CA THR A 80 12.64 6.80 40.41
C THR A 80 13.33 5.62 41.12
N SER A 81 13.70 4.56 40.41
CA SER A 81 14.38 3.40 41.00
C SER A 81 15.75 3.79 41.54
N ASN A 82 16.19 3.11 42.59
CA ASN A 82 17.56 3.20 43.10
C ASN A 82 18.59 2.47 42.23
N TYR A 83 18.14 1.69 41.25
CA TYR A 83 19.00 0.93 40.35
C TYR A 83 19.20 1.63 39.01
N ASP A 84 20.21 1.17 38.31
CA ASP A 84 20.53 1.37 36.90
C ASP A 84 21.24 0.10 36.41
N LEU A 85 21.49 -0.02 35.10
CA LEU A 85 22.11 -1.21 34.53
C LEU A 85 23.47 -1.57 35.16
N ARG A 86 24.22 -0.58 35.69
CA ARG A 86 25.52 -0.79 36.36
C ARG A 86 25.36 -1.30 37.80
N SER A 87 24.30 -0.90 38.49
CA SER A 87 24.09 -1.17 39.93
C SER A 87 23.18 -2.37 40.23
N LEU A 88 22.71 -3.11 39.22
CA LEU A 88 21.81 -4.26 39.39
C LEU A 88 22.39 -5.37 40.30
N GLY A 89 23.70 -5.56 40.31
CA GLY A 89 24.40 -6.60 41.10
C GLY A 89 24.16 -8.03 40.58
N ALA A 90 25.21 -8.86 40.62
CA ALA A 90 25.20 -10.18 39.96
C ALA A 90 24.20 -11.21 40.51
N THR A 91 23.85 -11.13 41.81
CA THR A 91 23.05 -12.17 42.49
C THR A 91 21.54 -11.94 42.45
N ARG A 92 21.10 -10.71 42.20
CA ARG A 92 19.68 -10.32 42.15
C ARG A 92 19.33 -9.53 40.89
N THR A 93 20.12 -9.71 39.82
CA THR A 93 20.02 -8.95 38.57
C THR A 93 18.59 -8.81 38.08
N ARG A 94 17.87 -9.93 37.94
CA ARG A 94 16.49 -9.93 37.44
C ARG A 94 15.58 -9.05 38.30
N ARG A 95 15.52 -9.31 39.60
CA ARG A 95 14.65 -8.57 40.53
C ARG A 95 14.95 -7.07 40.52
N ASN A 96 16.22 -6.71 40.49
CA ASN A 96 16.64 -5.31 40.50
C ASN A 96 16.37 -4.62 39.15
N LEU A 97 16.44 -5.35 38.04
CA LEU A 97 16.09 -4.84 36.71
C LEU A 97 14.58 -4.68 36.54
N GLU A 98 13.78 -5.63 37.05
CA GLU A 98 12.32 -5.50 37.11
C GLU A 98 11.91 -4.28 37.95
N ASP A 99 12.57 -4.03 39.09
CA ASP A 99 12.38 -2.78 39.86
C ASP A 99 12.77 -1.54 39.06
N TYR A 100 13.91 -1.58 38.36
CA TYR A 100 14.36 -0.48 37.52
C TYR A 100 13.32 -0.12 36.45
N ILE A 101 12.80 -1.13 35.75
CA ILE A 101 11.79 -0.96 34.70
C ILE A 101 10.45 -0.49 35.29
N ALA A 102 10.01 -1.06 36.42
CA ALA A 102 8.72 -0.75 37.03
C ALA A 102 8.61 0.71 37.54
N ASN A 103 9.75 1.34 37.86
CA ASN A 103 9.82 2.71 38.36
C ASN A 103 10.10 3.76 37.26
N PHE A 104 10.01 3.41 35.97
CA PHE A 104 9.81 4.40 34.92
C PHE A 104 8.40 5.01 35.02
N SER A 105 8.23 6.24 34.53
CA SER A 105 6.91 6.82 34.30
C SER A 105 6.08 5.95 33.34
N ASP A 106 4.75 5.96 33.49
CA ASP A 106 3.85 5.02 32.80
C ASP A 106 4.04 5.02 31.27
N ASN A 107 4.23 6.20 30.67
CA ASN A 107 4.46 6.34 29.22
C ASN A 107 5.75 5.65 28.73
N ALA A 108 6.81 5.63 29.52
CA ALA A 108 8.05 4.90 29.20
C ALA A 108 7.93 3.41 29.54
N ARG A 109 7.19 3.04 30.60
CA ARG A 109 7.01 1.63 31.00
C ARG A 109 6.28 0.81 29.94
N VAL A 110 5.28 1.41 29.27
CA VAL A 110 4.51 0.76 28.18
C VAL A 110 5.41 0.16 27.09
N ILE A 111 6.57 0.77 26.80
CA ILE A 111 7.53 0.24 25.82
C ILE A 111 7.92 -1.20 26.19
N PHE A 112 8.31 -1.44 27.45
CA PHE A 112 8.77 -2.75 27.90
C PHE A 112 7.63 -3.76 28.06
N GLU A 113 6.42 -3.29 28.33
CA GLU A 113 5.21 -4.12 28.36
C GLU A 113 4.88 -4.65 26.95
N GLN A 114 4.98 -3.80 25.92
CA GLN A 114 4.74 -4.19 24.52
C GLN A 114 5.77 -5.17 23.97
N PHE A 115 7.00 -5.18 24.50
CA PHE A 115 8.01 -6.19 24.19
C PHE A 115 7.88 -7.49 24.99
N ASP A 116 6.90 -7.61 25.89
CA ASP A 116 6.80 -8.70 26.87
C ASP A 116 8.13 -8.94 27.62
N PHE A 117 8.79 -7.84 28.00
CA PHE A 117 10.20 -7.89 28.39
C PHE A 117 10.42 -8.67 29.69
N ALA A 118 9.46 -8.66 30.62
CA ALA A 118 9.54 -9.41 31.87
C ALA A 118 9.71 -10.93 31.64
N ASN A 119 9.00 -11.51 30.67
CA ASN A 119 9.15 -12.93 30.31
C ASN A 119 10.52 -13.20 29.66
N THR A 120 11.02 -12.26 28.87
CA THR A 120 12.37 -12.33 28.31
C THR A 120 13.43 -12.30 29.41
N LEU A 121 13.34 -11.39 30.38
CA LEU A 121 14.24 -11.32 31.53
C LEU A 121 14.21 -12.62 32.34
N ALA A 122 13.03 -13.22 32.53
CA ALA A 122 12.88 -14.50 33.21
C ALA A 122 13.65 -15.64 32.54
N ARG A 123 13.57 -15.72 31.21
CA ARG A 123 14.28 -16.73 30.41
C ARG A 123 15.79 -16.50 30.48
N MET A 124 16.24 -15.26 30.38
CA MET A 124 17.66 -14.90 30.41
C MET A 124 18.31 -15.16 31.77
N ASP A 125 17.57 -14.89 32.86
CA ASP A 125 18.01 -15.18 34.23
C ASP A 125 18.19 -16.68 34.44
N LYS A 126 17.21 -17.49 34.00
CA LYS A 126 17.29 -18.96 34.04
C LYS A 126 18.45 -19.51 33.21
N ALA A 127 18.76 -18.88 32.09
CA ALA A 127 19.90 -19.23 31.23
C ALA A 127 21.26 -18.73 31.77
N GLY A 128 21.28 -17.91 32.83
CA GLY A 128 22.51 -17.39 33.43
C GLY A 128 23.22 -16.30 32.61
N VAL A 129 22.56 -15.73 31.58
CA VAL A 129 23.15 -14.73 30.68
C VAL A 129 22.77 -13.30 31.03
N LEU A 130 21.71 -13.10 31.82
CA LEU A 130 21.11 -11.79 32.07
C LEU A 130 22.11 -10.75 32.59
N TYR A 131 22.86 -11.08 33.65
CA TYR A 131 23.81 -10.13 34.25
C TYR A 131 24.86 -9.66 33.24
N LYS A 132 25.41 -10.59 32.46
CA LYS A 132 26.43 -10.27 31.45
C LYS A 132 25.89 -9.29 30.41
N ILE A 133 24.70 -9.57 29.87
CA ILE A 133 24.06 -8.69 28.88
C ILE A 133 23.80 -7.30 29.46
N CYS A 134 23.27 -7.21 30.68
CA CYS A 134 23.06 -5.91 31.34
C CYS A 134 24.36 -5.11 31.46
N GLN A 135 25.46 -5.74 31.88
CA GLN A 135 26.76 -5.06 32.00
C GLN A 135 27.31 -4.62 30.64
N ASN A 136 27.13 -5.43 29.60
CA ASN A 136 27.58 -5.06 28.27
C ASN A 136 26.83 -3.81 27.76
N PHE A 137 25.50 -3.74 27.92
CA PHE A 137 24.72 -2.55 27.54
C PHE A 137 25.06 -1.33 28.40
N ALA A 138 25.29 -1.51 29.70
CA ALA A 138 25.67 -0.43 30.61
C ALA A 138 27.01 0.25 30.25
N ALA A 139 27.85 -0.44 29.48
CA ALA A 139 29.14 0.06 29.00
C ALA A 139 29.03 0.89 27.71
N ILE A 140 27.87 0.89 27.05
CA ILE A 140 27.66 1.61 25.79
C ILE A 140 27.13 3.00 26.09
N ASP A 141 27.80 4.05 25.63
CA ASP A 141 27.23 5.39 25.68
C ASP A 141 26.29 5.59 24.49
N LEU A 142 24.98 5.61 24.78
CA LEU A 142 23.94 5.92 23.82
C LEU A 142 23.32 7.29 24.12
N HIS A 143 24.00 8.24 24.77
CA HIS A 143 23.47 9.60 24.90
C HIS A 143 23.38 10.29 23.52
N PRO A 144 22.39 11.17 23.24
CA PRO A 144 22.31 11.93 21.99
C PRO A 144 23.57 12.73 21.62
N GLU A 145 24.36 13.13 22.62
CA GLU A 145 25.66 13.80 22.39
C GLU A 145 26.75 12.85 21.85
N ALA A 146 26.76 11.59 22.30
CA ALA A 146 27.73 10.58 21.85
C ALA A 146 27.27 9.88 20.57
N VAL A 147 25.98 9.58 20.50
CA VAL A 147 25.31 8.95 19.36
C VAL A 147 24.19 9.89 18.91
N PRO A 148 24.48 10.79 17.95
CA PRO A 148 23.49 11.69 17.40
C PRO A 148 22.26 10.94 16.91
N GLU A 149 21.10 11.60 16.96
CA GLU A 149 19.82 10.98 16.62
C GLU A 149 19.83 10.30 15.24
N ARG A 150 20.45 10.95 14.25
CA ARG A 150 20.68 10.38 12.92
C ARG A 150 21.46 9.06 12.94
N VAL A 151 22.47 8.94 13.80
CA VAL A 151 23.24 7.70 13.95
C VAL A 151 22.39 6.65 14.67
N MET A 152 21.62 7.05 15.68
CA MET A 152 20.76 6.14 16.43
C MET A 152 19.62 5.57 15.58
N SER A 153 18.99 6.39 14.73
CA SER A 153 18.00 5.94 13.75
C SER A 153 18.58 4.85 12.85
N ASN A 154 19.77 5.07 12.27
CA ASN A 154 20.48 4.05 11.49
C ASN A 154 20.78 2.76 12.28
N VAL A 155 21.09 2.88 13.57
CA VAL A 155 21.31 1.72 14.46
C VAL A 155 20.01 0.95 14.63
N TYR A 156 18.89 1.61 14.96
CA TYR A 156 17.59 0.95 15.08
C TYR A 156 17.18 0.27 13.78
N GLU A 157 17.28 0.97 12.65
CA GLU A 157 17.02 0.39 11.33
C GLU A 157 17.87 -0.86 11.11
N HIS A 158 19.17 -0.81 11.40
CA HIS A 158 20.06 -1.95 11.21
C HIS A 158 19.70 -3.13 12.12
N LEU A 159 19.37 -2.86 13.39
CA LEU A 159 18.96 -3.89 14.35
C LEU A 159 17.63 -4.54 13.95
N ILE A 160 16.66 -3.74 13.48
CA ILE A 160 15.37 -4.21 12.98
C ILE A 160 15.54 -5.02 11.68
N ARG A 161 16.41 -4.59 10.77
CA ARG A 161 16.75 -5.35 9.56
C ARG A 161 17.35 -6.71 9.89
N ARG A 162 18.33 -6.76 10.81
CA ARG A 162 18.91 -8.04 11.26
C ARG A 162 17.84 -8.95 11.88
N PHE A 163 16.93 -8.37 12.68
CA PHE A 163 15.80 -9.09 13.23
C PHE A 163 14.87 -9.64 12.12
N GLY A 164 14.44 -8.80 11.18
CA GLY A 164 13.56 -9.20 10.08
C GLY A 164 14.16 -10.24 9.14
N ALA A 165 15.48 -10.18 8.91
CA ALA A 165 16.22 -11.18 8.13
C ALA A 165 16.28 -12.55 8.83
N GLU A 166 16.38 -12.59 10.16
CA GLU A 166 16.46 -13.84 10.92
C GLU A 166 15.11 -14.53 11.11
N VAL A 167 14.01 -13.76 11.25
CA VAL A 167 12.67 -14.31 11.51
C VAL A 167 11.96 -14.75 10.22
N ASN A 168 12.45 -14.38 9.03
CA ASN A 168 11.78 -14.58 7.74
C ASN A 168 10.34 -14.00 7.72
N GLU A 169 10.02 -13.14 8.69
CA GLU A 169 8.78 -12.40 8.82
C GLU A 169 8.95 -11.02 8.16
N ALA A 170 7.84 -10.44 7.75
CA ALA A 170 7.73 -9.20 6.98
C ALA A 170 8.11 -7.92 7.75
N ALA A 171 8.94 -7.98 8.81
CA ALA A 171 9.27 -6.85 9.67
C ALA A 171 9.99 -5.67 8.95
N GLU A 172 10.46 -5.83 7.71
CA GLU A 172 11.00 -4.70 6.92
C GLU A 172 9.97 -4.08 5.96
N ASP A 173 8.75 -4.64 5.86
CA ASP A 173 7.62 -3.99 5.15
C ASP A 173 7.24 -2.65 5.84
N PHE A 174 7.70 -2.41 7.07
CA PHE A 174 7.36 -1.26 7.93
C PHE A 174 8.40 -0.12 7.92
N MET A 175 9.48 -0.23 7.15
CA MET A 175 10.55 0.76 7.14
C MET A 175 10.70 1.41 5.77
N THR A 176 10.37 2.70 5.72
CA THR A 176 10.52 3.52 4.52
C THR A 176 11.99 3.98 4.40
N PRO A 177 12.66 3.79 3.26
CA PRO A 177 13.99 4.33 3.04
C PRO A 177 14.01 5.85 3.23
N ARG A 178 15.01 6.35 3.96
CA ARG A 178 15.12 7.77 4.31
C ARG A 178 15.15 8.72 3.10
N ASP A 179 15.76 8.30 2.00
CA ASP A 179 15.76 9.06 0.74
C ASP A 179 14.35 9.24 0.17
N VAL A 180 13.47 8.24 0.34
CA VAL A 180 12.06 8.32 -0.04
C VAL A 180 11.28 9.20 0.94
N VAL A 181 11.55 9.11 2.25
CA VAL A 181 10.94 9.99 3.27
C VAL A 181 11.24 11.45 2.97
N HIS A 182 12.50 11.81 2.76
CA HIS A 182 12.91 13.19 2.47
C HIS A 182 12.26 13.71 1.18
N LEU A 183 12.27 12.90 0.10
CA LEU A 183 11.61 13.29 -1.15
C LEU A 183 10.11 13.55 -0.96
N ALA A 184 9.40 12.66 -0.27
CA ALA A 184 7.98 12.82 -0.01
C ALA A 184 7.68 14.08 0.83
N ILE A 185 8.50 14.38 1.85
CA ILE A 185 8.36 15.58 2.68
C ILE A 185 8.64 16.85 1.87
N GLU A 186 9.69 16.91 1.05
CA GLU A 186 9.95 18.08 0.19
C GLU A 186 8.81 18.32 -0.81
N LEU A 187 8.29 17.27 -1.45
CA LEU A 187 7.14 17.38 -2.36
C LEU A 187 5.88 17.88 -1.64
N LEU A 188 5.69 17.47 -0.38
CA LEU A 188 4.57 17.89 0.44
C LEU A 188 4.64 19.37 0.80
N LEU A 189 5.84 19.84 1.17
CA LEU A 189 6.08 21.14 1.76
C LEU A 189 6.44 22.23 0.75
N VAL A 190 7.00 21.91 -0.41
CA VAL A 190 7.43 22.92 -1.39
C VAL A 190 6.32 23.92 -1.78
N PRO A 191 5.03 23.54 -1.87
CA PRO A 191 3.97 24.51 -2.16
C PRO A 191 3.59 25.41 -0.98
N GLU A 192 4.12 25.10 0.21
CA GLU A 192 3.89 25.81 1.47
C GLU A 192 5.04 26.80 1.79
N ASP A 193 6.12 26.81 1.00
CA ASP A 193 7.32 27.62 1.24
C ASP A 193 6.98 29.08 1.59
N GLN A 194 6.14 29.72 0.77
CA GLN A 194 5.76 31.12 0.99
C GLN A 194 5.03 31.33 2.33
N MET A 195 4.15 30.39 2.70
CA MET A 195 3.43 30.46 3.98
C MET A 195 4.39 30.32 5.16
N PHE A 196 5.40 29.45 5.07
CA PHE A 196 6.40 29.29 6.13
C PHE A 196 7.32 30.50 6.26
N ILE A 197 7.70 31.14 5.14
CA ILE A 197 8.49 32.37 5.14
C ILE A 197 7.69 33.51 5.81
N GLU A 198 6.40 33.64 5.50
CA GLU A 198 5.54 34.69 6.05
C GLU A 198 5.14 34.44 7.52
N ASN A 199 5.22 33.19 7.99
CA ASN A 199 4.82 32.78 9.34
C ASN A 199 5.94 31.95 10.01
N PRO A 200 7.04 32.58 10.46
CA PRO A 200 8.15 31.87 11.09
C PRO A 200 7.69 31.11 12.35
N GLY A 201 8.05 29.83 12.45
CA GLY A 201 7.69 28.98 13.59
C GLY A 201 6.23 28.50 13.61
N LEU A 202 5.52 28.56 12.47
CA LEU A 202 4.15 28.09 12.33
C LEU A 202 3.99 26.63 12.79
N ILE A 203 2.98 26.39 13.64
CA ILE A 203 2.68 25.05 14.14
C ILE A 203 1.77 24.32 13.14
N ARG A 204 2.17 23.11 12.77
CA ARG A 204 1.42 22.22 11.87
C ARG A 204 1.41 20.80 12.40
N THR A 205 0.41 20.03 12.00
CA THR A 205 0.28 18.61 12.37
C THR A 205 0.72 17.71 11.23
N LEU A 206 1.46 16.65 11.55
CA LEU A 206 1.88 15.60 10.63
C LEU A 206 1.30 14.26 11.11
N TYR A 207 0.57 13.57 10.25
CA TYR A 207 -0.06 12.29 10.57
C TYR A 207 0.45 11.15 9.69
N ASP A 208 0.82 10.03 10.31
CA ASP A 208 1.11 8.77 9.63
C ASP A 208 0.24 7.62 10.17
N PRO A 209 -0.75 7.14 9.39
CA PRO A 209 -1.64 6.05 9.80
C PRO A 209 -0.98 4.66 9.79
N THR A 210 0.27 4.57 9.35
CA THR A 210 1.03 3.32 9.25
C THR A 210 2.46 3.61 9.66
N CYS A 211 2.62 4.19 10.84
CA CYS A 211 3.85 4.91 11.18
C CYS A 211 5.05 4.00 11.37
N GLY A 212 4.85 2.68 11.53
CA GLY A 212 5.94 1.75 11.73
C GLY A 212 6.77 2.18 12.94
N THR A 213 8.09 2.17 12.77
CA THR A 213 9.02 2.66 13.80
C THR A 213 9.15 4.18 13.85
N GLY A 214 8.25 4.90 13.20
CA GLY A 214 8.20 6.37 13.18
C GLY A 214 9.15 7.01 12.18
N GLY A 215 9.51 6.33 11.09
CA GLY A 215 10.47 6.86 10.09
C GLY A 215 10.00 8.18 9.47
N PHE A 216 8.79 8.23 8.94
CA PHE A 216 8.20 9.47 8.40
C PHE A 216 8.09 10.58 9.44
N LEU A 217 7.72 10.24 10.67
CA LEU A 217 7.54 11.22 11.74
C LEU A 217 8.88 11.78 12.19
N SER A 218 9.81 10.91 12.57
CA SER A 218 11.10 11.26 13.16
C SER A 218 12.06 11.86 12.12
N ASP A 219 12.26 11.18 10.99
CA ASP A 219 13.13 11.70 9.93
C ASP A 219 12.49 12.90 9.23
N GLY A 220 11.15 12.95 9.13
CA GLY A 220 10.44 14.11 8.60
C GLY A 220 10.64 15.35 9.48
N MET A 221 10.52 15.22 10.81
CA MET A 221 10.82 16.30 11.75
C MET A 221 12.27 16.77 11.65
N GLU A 222 13.23 15.84 11.59
CA GLU A 222 14.66 16.19 11.40
C GLU A 222 14.92 16.89 10.07
N HIS A 223 14.29 16.41 9.01
CA HIS A 223 14.46 17.00 7.69
C HIS A 223 13.89 18.42 7.65
N ILE A 224 12.72 18.65 8.22
CA ILE A 224 12.11 19.99 8.32
C ILE A 224 12.98 20.93 9.15
N ASP A 225 13.57 20.43 10.24
CA ASP A 225 14.51 21.19 11.05
C ASP A 225 15.76 21.60 10.24
N SER A 226 16.24 20.74 9.35
CA SER A 226 17.34 21.08 8.43
C SER A 226 17.00 22.16 7.40
N LEU A 227 15.72 22.48 7.21
CA LEU A 227 15.26 23.55 6.31
C LEU A 227 15.26 24.94 6.97
N ARG A 228 15.79 25.09 8.19
CA ARG A 228 15.93 26.40 8.87
C ARG A 228 16.61 27.46 8.01
N ASP A 229 17.62 27.08 7.23
CA ASP A 229 18.30 28.01 6.31
C ASP A 229 17.37 28.59 5.24
N ARG A 230 16.29 27.85 4.87
CA ARG A 230 15.28 28.29 3.91
C ARG A 230 14.24 29.24 4.54
N TYR A 231 13.89 29.03 5.82
CA TYR A 231 12.75 29.70 6.47
C TYR A 231 13.12 30.67 7.60
N SER A 232 14.40 30.84 7.94
CA SER A 232 14.90 31.51 9.16
C SER A 232 14.50 30.80 10.48
N VAL A 233 13.22 30.45 10.65
CA VAL A 233 12.69 29.59 11.71
C VAL A 233 11.83 28.52 11.06
N ALA A 234 12.25 27.26 11.17
CA ALA A 234 11.51 26.14 10.61
C ALA A 234 10.12 26.00 11.26
N PRO A 235 9.11 25.50 10.51
CA PRO A 235 7.80 25.21 11.08
C PRO A 235 7.91 24.11 12.15
N VAL A 236 7.06 24.22 13.18
CA VAL A 236 7.00 23.24 14.26
C VAL A 236 5.99 22.16 13.90
N ILE A 237 6.45 20.92 13.81
CA ILE A 237 5.60 19.77 13.50
C ILE A 237 5.18 19.04 14.78
N VAL A 238 3.87 18.83 14.91
CA VAL A 238 3.28 17.96 15.94
C VAL A 238 2.93 16.62 15.31
N PRO A 239 3.71 15.55 15.57
CA PRO A 239 3.50 14.24 14.99
C PRO A 239 2.28 13.54 15.60
N HIS A 240 1.59 12.78 14.77
CA HIS A 240 0.53 11.84 15.12
C HIS A 240 0.76 10.56 14.33
N GLY A 241 0.57 9.42 14.96
CA GLY A 241 0.89 8.14 14.35
C GLY A 241 -0.04 7.04 14.81
N GLN A 242 -0.26 6.05 13.95
CA GLN A 242 -0.91 4.80 14.31
C GLN A 242 -0.14 3.61 13.75
N GLU A 243 0.02 2.58 14.57
CA GLU A 243 0.74 1.36 14.22
C GLU A 243 -0.03 0.15 14.74
N LEU A 244 -0.05 -0.93 13.95
CA LEU A 244 -0.74 -2.18 14.29
C LEU A 244 0.07 -3.00 15.29
N GLU A 245 1.39 -3.07 15.09
CA GLU A 245 2.24 -4.05 15.76
C GLU A 245 2.88 -3.50 17.04
N PRO A 246 2.68 -4.15 18.21
CA PRO A 246 3.13 -3.63 19.50
C PRO A 246 4.63 -3.32 19.58
N GLU A 247 5.50 -4.23 19.13
CA GLU A 247 6.95 -4.01 19.18
C GLU A 247 7.40 -2.83 18.30
N THR A 248 6.80 -2.70 17.11
CA THR A 248 7.08 -1.61 16.17
C THR A 248 6.59 -0.27 16.73
N HIS A 249 5.37 -0.26 17.29
CA HIS A 249 4.79 0.87 17.99
C HIS A 249 5.67 1.31 19.16
N ALA A 250 6.21 0.39 19.97
CA ALA A 250 7.08 0.68 21.10
C ALA A 250 8.36 1.41 20.69
N VAL A 251 8.94 1.08 19.52
CA VAL A 251 10.11 1.79 18.97
C VAL A 251 9.74 3.22 18.59
N CYS A 252 8.60 3.42 17.92
CA CYS A 252 8.10 4.75 17.57
C CYS A 252 7.84 5.60 18.83
N LEU A 253 7.20 5.00 19.85
CA LEU A 253 6.97 5.59 21.17
C LEU A 253 8.26 6.09 21.81
N ALA A 254 9.28 5.23 21.85
CA ALA A 254 10.58 5.56 22.43
C ALA A 254 11.26 6.72 21.68
N GLY A 255 11.20 6.73 20.35
CA GLY A 255 11.68 7.85 19.54
C GLY A 255 10.96 9.16 19.90
N MET A 256 9.63 9.14 19.98
CA MET A 256 8.84 10.33 20.32
C MET A 256 9.04 10.82 21.76
N LEU A 257 9.40 9.95 22.72
CA LEU A 257 9.77 10.36 24.08
C LEU A 257 11.10 11.12 24.15
N LEU A 258 12.00 10.87 23.20
CA LEU A 258 13.31 11.52 23.13
C LEU A 258 13.26 12.85 22.37
N LYS A 259 12.22 13.07 21.56
CA LYS A 259 12.02 14.31 20.81
C LYS A 259 11.42 15.37 21.72
N THR A 260 12.06 16.54 21.74
CA THR A 260 11.60 17.73 22.46
C THR A 260 11.32 18.85 21.47
N LEU A 261 10.37 19.72 21.79
CA LEU A 261 10.14 20.95 21.02
C LEU A 261 10.84 22.10 21.75
N GLU A 262 11.63 22.93 21.04
CA GLU A 262 12.32 24.07 21.67
C GLU A 262 11.36 25.00 22.42
N THR A 263 10.15 25.17 21.90
CA THR A 263 9.10 26.01 22.48
C THR A 263 8.36 25.35 23.64
N ASP A 264 8.40 24.02 23.75
CA ASP A 264 7.73 23.24 24.80
C ASP A 264 8.47 21.90 25.03
N PRO A 265 9.66 21.93 25.67
CA PRO A 265 10.52 20.76 25.77
C PRO A 265 9.90 19.60 26.56
N GLY A 266 8.96 19.90 27.48
CA GLY A 266 8.25 18.92 28.30
C GLY A 266 7.04 18.29 27.61
N ARG A 267 6.72 18.69 26.38
CA ARG A 267 5.58 18.13 25.65
C ARG A 267 5.79 16.67 25.34
N ASP A 268 4.92 15.82 25.87
CA ASP A 268 4.93 14.40 25.56
C ASP A 268 4.31 14.16 24.17
N LEU A 269 5.16 14.11 23.14
CA LEU A 269 4.74 13.82 21.77
C LEU A 269 4.29 12.37 21.59
N SER A 270 4.75 11.48 22.47
CA SER A 270 4.49 10.05 22.35
C SER A 270 3.02 9.69 22.62
N ARG A 271 2.27 10.55 23.31
CA ARG A 271 0.81 10.44 23.50
C ARG A 271 0.02 10.41 22.19
N ASN A 272 0.60 10.94 21.11
CA ASN A 272 0.01 11.03 19.79
C ASN A 272 0.32 9.80 18.93
N ILE A 273 0.98 8.79 19.48
CA ILE A 273 1.23 7.51 18.81
C ILE A 273 0.25 6.48 19.39
N LYS A 274 -0.53 5.83 18.53
CA LYS A 274 -1.61 4.92 18.92
C LYS A 274 -1.33 3.51 18.41
N LEU A 275 -1.64 2.52 19.24
CA LEU A 275 -1.55 1.10 18.91
C LEU A 275 -2.92 0.58 18.51
N GLY A 276 -3.05 0.03 17.31
CA GLY A 276 -4.28 -0.58 16.81
C GLY A 276 -4.39 -0.50 15.29
N SER A 277 -5.29 -1.30 14.71
CA SER A 277 -5.49 -1.26 13.26
C SER A 277 -6.08 0.08 12.80
N THR A 278 -5.40 0.73 11.88
CA THR A 278 -5.91 1.94 11.21
C THR A 278 -7.24 1.73 10.50
N LEU A 279 -7.47 0.55 9.93
CA LEU A 279 -8.66 0.29 9.13
C LEU A 279 -9.88 -0.03 10.00
N SER A 280 -9.71 -0.83 11.05
CA SER A 280 -10.83 -1.24 11.92
C SER A 280 -10.99 -0.41 13.21
N GLU A 281 -9.93 0.26 13.67
CA GLU A 281 -9.88 1.03 14.93
C GLU A 281 -9.23 2.40 14.71
N ASP A 282 -9.92 3.31 14.03
CA ASP A 282 -9.45 4.68 13.81
C ASP A 282 -9.35 5.46 15.12
N HIS A 283 -8.14 5.55 15.69
CA HIS A 283 -7.92 6.24 16.96
C HIS A 283 -7.95 7.76 16.85
N PHE A 284 -8.01 8.30 15.63
CA PHE A 284 -8.10 9.73 15.34
C PHE A 284 -9.42 10.07 14.64
N ALA A 285 -10.49 9.31 14.91
CA ALA A 285 -11.78 9.50 14.28
C ALA A 285 -12.30 10.94 14.46
N GLY A 286 -12.63 11.59 13.33
CA GLY A 286 -13.08 13.00 13.31
C GLY A 286 -11.96 14.03 13.32
N GLU A 287 -10.71 13.64 13.56
CA GLU A 287 -9.56 14.54 13.47
C GLU A 287 -9.04 14.67 12.03
N ARG A 288 -8.48 15.84 11.72
CA ARG A 288 -7.87 16.18 10.44
C ARG A 288 -6.49 16.79 10.65
N PHE A 289 -5.64 16.68 9.63
CA PHE A 289 -4.23 17.07 9.73
C PHE A 289 -3.80 17.89 8.52
N HIS A 290 -2.86 18.80 8.77
CA HIS A 290 -2.30 19.67 7.73
C HIS A 290 -1.46 18.87 6.74
N TYR A 291 -0.69 17.92 7.26
CA TYR A 291 0.22 17.06 6.51
C TYR A 291 -0.06 15.60 6.86
N CYS A 292 -0.26 14.78 5.83
CA CYS A 292 -0.46 13.36 5.97
C CYS A 292 0.61 12.62 5.16
N VAL A 293 1.25 11.62 5.75
CA VAL A 293 2.27 10.79 5.09
C VAL A 293 1.99 9.33 5.37
N SER A 294 2.28 8.42 4.45
CA SER A 294 2.07 6.99 4.71
C SER A 294 2.86 6.12 3.72
N ASN A 295 3.38 5.01 4.22
CA ASN A 295 3.85 3.89 3.42
C ASN A 295 3.15 2.62 3.94
N PRO A 296 1.89 2.40 3.53
CA PRO A 296 1.13 1.25 3.98
C PRO A 296 1.70 -0.03 3.38
N PRO A 297 1.38 -1.20 3.96
CA PRO A 297 1.89 -2.45 3.45
C PRO A 297 1.29 -2.76 2.06
N PHE A 298 2.15 -3.05 1.08
CA PHE A 298 1.73 -3.19 -0.31
C PHE A 298 0.97 -4.49 -0.57
N GLY A 299 -0.22 -4.39 -1.17
CA GLY A 299 -0.94 -5.55 -1.69
C GLY A 299 -1.36 -6.58 -0.63
N LYS A 300 -1.42 -6.19 0.65
CA LYS A 300 -1.85 -7.11 1.71
C LYS A 300 -3.37 -7.25 1.70
N LYS A 301 -3.82 -8.44 2.09
CA LYS A 301 -5.23 -8.69 2.37
C LYS A 301 -5.70 -7.92 3.60
N TRP A 302 -6.95 -7.48 3.60
CA TRP A 302 -7.58 -6.75 4.71
C TRP A 302 -8.71 -7.56 5.37
N GLU A 303 -8.61 -8.90 5.34
CA GLU A 303 -9.62 -9.82 5.87
C GLU A 303 -9.89 -9.61 7.37
N MET A 304 -8.85 -9.30 8.15
CA MET A 304 -8.98 -9.02 9.58
C MET A 304 -9.78 -7.74 9.87
N ASP A 305 -9.71 -6.75 8.99
CA ASP A 305 -10.41 -5.47 9.11
C ASP A 305 -11.79 -5.49 8.42
N GLN A 306 -12.10 -6.56 7.69
CA GLN A 306 -13.21 -6.58 6.74
C GLN A 306 -14.55 -6.24 7.38
N SER A 307 -14.84 -6.84 8.53
CA SER A 307 -16.11 -6.64 9.22
C SER A 307 -16.34 -5.17 9.60
N ALA A 308 -15.29 -4.48 10.07
CA ALA A 308 -15.38 -3.08 10.48
C ALA A 308 -15.50 -2.15 9.26
N VAL A 309 -14.67 -2.37 8.23
CA VAL A 309 -14.66 -1.58 6.99
C VAL A 309 -15.98 -1.71 6.23
N VAL A 310 -16.51 -2.93 6.06
CA VAL A 310 -17.79 -3.19 5.39
C VAL A 310 -18.94 -2.55 6.15
N ARG A 311 -18.92 -2.62 7.49
CA ARG A 311 -19.92 -1.96 8.34
C ARG A 311 -19.89 -0.45 8.14
N GLU A 312 -18.71 0.17 8.19
CA GLU A 312 -18.56 1.61 7.98
C GLU A 312 -19.03 2.05 6.60
N HIS A 313 -18.62 1.35 5.54
CA HIS A 313 -19.09 1.62 4.17
C HIS A 313 -20.61 1.56 4.07
N ARG A 314 -21.23 0.50 4.63
CA ARG A 314 -22.68 0.31 4.57
C ARG A 314 -23.47 1.33 5.39
N GLU A 315 -22.99 1.67 6.58
CA GLU A 315 -23.74 2.50 7.54
C GLU A 315 -23.50 3.99 7.36
N LYS A 316 -22.27 4.39 6.96
CA LYS A 316 -21.90 5.80 6.83
C LYS A 316 -21.78 6.27 5.37
N GLY A 317 -21.56 5.37 4.41
CA GLY A 317 -21.34 5.76 3.02
C GLY A 317 -20.28 6.87 2.92
N HIS A 318 -20.59 7.96 2.22
CA HIS A 318 -19.70 9.12 2.06
C HIS A 318 -19.47 9.96 3.32
N ASP A 319 -20.26 9.78 4.38
CA ASP A 319 -19.98 10.41 5.69
C ASP A 319 -18.88 9.63 6.46
N GLY A 320 -18.51 8.44 5.98
CA GLY A 320 -17.41 7.62 6.48
C GLY A 320 -16.18 7.68 5.59
N ARG A 321 -15.14 6.91 5.95
CA ARG A 321 -13.86 6.89 5.24
C ARG A 321 -13.91 6.15 3.91
N PHE A 322 -14.77 5.15 3.81
CA PHE A 322 -14.80 4.19 2.68
C PHE A 322 -16.04 4.35 1.81
N GLY A 323 -16.52 5.59 1.62
CA GLY A 323 -17.79 5.86 0.95
C GLY A 323 -17.91 5.39 -0.50
N PRO A 324 -16.92 5.67 -1.38
CA PRO A 324 -17.03 5.35 -2.82
C PRO A 324 -17.33 3.88 -3.10
N LYS A 325 -16.41 2.98 -2.74
CA LYS A 325 -16.52 1.52 -2.83
C LYS A 325 -15.40 0.87 -2.00
N LEU A 326 -15.42 -0.45 -1.93
CA LEU A 326 -14.38 -1.27 -1.31
C LEU A 326 -13.60 -2.05 -2.39
N PRO A 327 -12.25 -2.10 -2.32
CA PRO A 327 -11.46 -2.93 -3.23
C PRO A 327 -11.66 -4.42 -2.92
N GLY A 328 -11.12 -5.31 -3.76
CA GLY A 328 -11.10 -6.73 -3.45
C GLY A 328 -10.39 -7.03 -2.11
N ILE A 329 -10.82 -8.07 -1.40
CA ILE A 329 -10.21 -8.50 -0.11
C ILE A 329 -8.70 -8.77 -0.26
N GLY A 330 -8.26 -9.12 -1.47
CA GLY A 330 -6.88 -9.40 -1.83
C GLY A 330 -5.89 -8.25 -1.64
N ASP A 331 -6.35 -6.99 -1.72
CA ASP A 331 -5.48 -5.81 -1.70
C ASP A 331 -6.16 -4.62 -0.99
N GLY A 332 -5.64 -4.26 0.19
CA GLY A 332 -6.13 -3.15 1.01
C GLY A 332 -5.53 -1.77 0.67
N SER A 333 -4.64 -1.65 -0.33
CA SER A 333 -3.87 -0.43 -0.60
C SER A 333 -4.76 0.81 -0.76
N MET A 334 -5.90 0.66 -1.43
CA MET A 334 -6.86 1.76 -1.64
C MET A 334 -7.72 2.10 -0.42
N LEU A 335 -7.78 1.24 0.59
CA LEU A 335 -8.41 1.60 1.87
C LEU A 335 -7.53 2.59 2.64
N PHE A 336 -6.22 2.39 2.66
CA PHE A 336 -5.28 3.36 3.25
C PHE A 336 -5.29 4.69 2.51
N LEU A 337 -5.39 4.66 1.17
CA LEU A 337 -5.52 5.86 0.36
C LEU A 337 -6.79 6.66 0.71
N GLN A 338 -7.95 5.98 0.80
CA GLN A 338 -9.20 6.59 1.25
C GLN A 338 -9.13 7.13 2.68
N HIS A 339 -8.54 6.36 3.61
CA HIS A 339 -8.31 6.79 4.98
C HIS A 339 -7.47 8.07 5.01
N LEU A 340 -6.35 8.13 4.29
CA LEU A 340 -5.48 9.31 4.28
C LEU A 340 -6.21 10.54 3.75
N VAL A 341 -7.01 10.40 2.68
CA VAL A 341 -7.84 11.49 2.15
C VAL A 341 -8.86 11.97 3.17
N SER A 342 -9.50 11.05 3.91
CA SER A 342 -10.45 11.40 4.96
C SER A 342 -9.84 12.22 6.11
N LYS A 343 -8.50 12.16 6.26
CA LYS A 343 -7.71 12.83 7.30
C LYS A 343 -7.09 14.14 6.88
N LEU A 344 -7.17 14.51 5.60
CA LEU A 344 -6.67 15.82 5.15
C LEU A 344 -7.54 16.93 5.76
N GLU A 345 -6.88 18.00 6.20
CA GLU A 345 -7.55 19.23 6.62
C GLU A 345 -8.43 19.77 5.48
N SER A 346 -9.59 20.29 5.85
CA SER A 346 -10.57 20.74 4.88
C SER A 346 -10.20 22.10 4.28
N PRO A 347 -10.60 22.39 3.03
CA PRO A 347 -10.26 23.64 2.36
C PRO A 347 -10.66 24.88 3.17
N GLU A 348 -11.80 24.84 3.86
CA GLU A 348 -12.30 25.93 4.71
C GLU A 348 -11.41 26.24 5.92
N ASN A 349 -10.60 25.27 6.36
CA ASN A 349 -9.62 25.42 7.44
C ASN A 349 -8.19 25.63 6.91
N GLY A 350 -8.04 26.00 5.63
CA GLY A 350 -6.73 26.23 5.00
C GLY A 350 -6.14 25.01 4.29
N GLY A 351 -6.84 23.87 4.30
CA GLY A 351 -6.55 22.67 3.52
C GLY A 351 -5.34 21.86 3.98
N GLY A 352 -5.36 20.58 3.64
CA GLY A 352 -4.33 19.60 3.93
C GLY A 352 -3.66 19.06 2.67
N ARG A 353 -2.45 18.54 2.84
CA ARG A 353 -1.67 17.87 1.80
C ARG A 353 -1.27 16.47 2.27
N GLY A 354 -1.23 15.51 1.35
CA GLY A 354 -0.88 14.11 1.63
C GLY A 354 0.22 13.59 0.70
N ALA A 355 1.10 12.72 1.20
CA ALA A 355 2.02 11.94 0.39
C ALA A 355 1.93 10.46 0.79
N ILE A 356 1.51 9.59 -0.13
CA ILE A 356 1.38 8.15 0.14
C ILE A 356 2.15 7.33 -0.88
N ILE A 357 2.94 6.38 -0.39
CA ILE A 357 3.74 5.49 -1.22
C ILE A 357 2.91 4.26 -1.50
N LEU A 358 2.73 3.91 -2.77
CA LEU A 358 1.98 2.74 -3.19
C LEU A 358 2.72 1.97 -4.27
N SER A 359 2.34 0.70 -4.46
CA SER A 359 2.74 -0.07 -5.65
C SER A 359 1.96 0.40 -6.89
N GLY A 360 2.16 -0.27 -8.03
CA GLY A 360 1.38 0.00 -9.24
C GLY A 360 -0.10 -0.38 -9.15
N SER A 361 -0.50 -1.28 -8.24
CA SER A 361 -1.88 -1.82 -8.18
C SER A 361 -2.98 -0.73 -8.16
N PRO A 362 -2.90 0.30 -7.31
CA PRO A 362 -3.89 1.38 -7.27
C PRO A 362 -4.04 2.16 -8.58
N LEU A 363 -3.06 2.13 -9.49
CA LEU A 363 -3.13 2.87 -10.75
C LEU A 363 -4.08 2.24 -11.77
N PHE A 364 -4.20 0.91 -11.80
CA PHE A 364 -4.88 0.21 -12.91
C PHE A 364 -5.77 -0.96 -12.53
N ASN A 365 -5.72 -1.47 -11.29
CA ASN A 365 -6.56 -2.61 -10.90
C ASN A 365 -8.04 -2.23 -10.87
N GLY A 366 -8.91 -3.20 -11.13
CA GLY A 366 -10.37 -3.03 -11.15
C GLY A 366 -10.90 -2.47 -12.47
N ARG A 367 -11.96 -3.11 -12.99
CA ARG A 367 -12.69 -2.64 -14.18
C ARG A 367 -13.70 -1.54 -13.81
N ALA A 368 -14.25 -0.85 -14.81
CA ALA A 368 -15.37 0.08 -14.63
C ALA A 368 -16.48 -0.52 -13.73
N GLY A 369 -16.93 0.24 -12.73
CA GLY A 369 -17.91 -0.21 -11.72
C GLY A 369 -17.35 -1.08 -10.58
N GLN A 370 -16.11 -1.55 -10.66
CA GLN A 370 -15.45 -2.28 -9.58
C GLN A 370 -14.78 -1.33 -8.59
N GLY A 371 -14.55 -1.83 -7.37
CA GLY A 371 -14.15 -1.01 -6.24
C GLY A 371 -12.93 -0.14 -6.49
N GLU A 372 -11.86 -0.71 -7.04
CA GLU A 372 -10.62 0.02 -7.29
C GLU A 372 -10.80 1.14 -8.33
N SER A 373 -11.60 0.90 -9.38
CA SER A 373 -11.91 1.89 -10.39
C SER A 373 -12.81 3.01 -9.84
N GLU A 374 -13.83 2.67 -9.04
CA GLU A 374 -14.71 3.67 -8.41
C GLU A 374 -13.99 4.52 -7.37
N ILE A 375 -13.03 3.93 -6.64
CA ILE A 375 -12.17 4.70 -5.73
C ILE A 375 -11.31 5.69 -6.54
N ARG A 376 -10.67 5.26 -7.64
CA ARG A 376 -9.94 6.20 -8.53
C ARG A 376 -10.84 7.28 -9.10
N ARG A 377 -12.03 6.91 -9.61
CA ARG A 377 -13.05 7.84 -10.11
C ARG A 377 -13.32 8.92 -9.08
N HIS A 378 -13.62 8.51 -7.84
CA HIS A 378 -13.88 9.44 -6.76
C HIS A 378 -12.69 10.37 -6.47
N LEU A 379 -11.48 9.82 -6.34
CA LEU A 379 -10.28 10.62 -6.04
C LEU A 379 -9.96 11.66 -7.13
N LEU A 380 -10.14 11.30 -8.40
CA LEU A 380 -9.90 12.20 -9.52
C LEU A 380 -11.03 13.23 -9.66
N GLU A 381 -12.30 12.82 -9.55
CA GLU A 381 -13.46 13.71 -9.66
C GLU A 381 -13.63 14.65 -8.46
N GLN A 382 -13.15 14.27 -7.27
CA GLN A 382 -13.01 15.19 -6.12
C GLN A 382 -11.79 16.11 -6.24
N ASP A 383 -11.00 15.98 -7.32
CA ASP A 383 -9.80 16.78 -7.58
C ASP A 383 -8.76 16.72 -6.45
N VAL A 384 -8.67 15.61 -5.71
CA VAL A 384 -7.72 15.48 -4.59
C VAL A 384 -6.34 15.00 -5.04
N VAL A 385 -6.21 14.26 -6.14
CA VAL A 385 -4.92 13.77 -6.66
C VAL A 385 -4.21 14.89 -7.40
N GLU A 386 -3.10 15.40 -6.88
CA GLU A 386 -2.36 16.52 -7.47
C GLU A 386 -1.20 16.07 -8.36
N ALA A 387 -0.46 15.05 -7.94
CA ALA A 387 0.61 14.46 -8.73
C ALA A 387 0.86 12.98 -8.38
N ILE A 388 1.45 12.24 -9.31
CA ILE A 388 1.94 10.88 -9.09
C ILE A 388 3.37 10.79 -9.63
N ILE A 389 4.31 10.42 -8.76
CA ILE A 389 5.74 10.33 -9.08
C ILE A 389 6.15 8.86 -9.12
N ALA A 390 6.58 8.36 -10.26
CA ALA A 390 7.14 7.01 -10.39
C ALA A 390 8.60 6.98 -9.91
N LEU A 391 8.90 6.15 -8.93
CA LEU A 391 10.23 6.05 -8.33
C LEU A 391 11.12 5.01 -9.03
N PRO A 392 12.45 5.11 -8.89
CA PRO A 392 13.37 4.06 -9.30
C PRO A 392 13.00 2.70 -8.69
N GLN A 393 13.11 1.64 -9.49
CA GLN A 393 13.06 0.27 -8.96
C GLN A 393 14.25 0.02 -8.01
N GLU A 394 14.18 -1.03 -7.18
CA GLU A 394 15.27 -1.38 -6.24
C GLU A 394 15.62 -0.23 -5.28
N ILE A 395 14.65 0.63 -4.95
CA ILE A 395 14.78 1.70 -3.94
C ILE A 395 14.31 1.27 -2.55
N PHE A 396 13.55 0.17 -2.46
CA PHE A 396 13.07 -0.43 -1.20
C PHE A 396 13.86 -1.68 -0.81
N PHE A 397 13.93 -1.99 0.48
CA PHE A 397 14.79 -3.03 1.05
C PHE A 397 14.41 -4.47 0.65
N ARG A 398 13.11 -4.77 0.44
CA ARG A 398 12.65 -6.13 0.08
C ARG A 398 11.98 -6.26 -1.27
N THR A 399 11.76 -5.18 -1.99
CA THR A 399 11.05 -5.27 -3.27
C THR A 399 11.76 -4.47 -4.35
N GLY A 400 11.86 -5.10 -5.52
CA GLY A 400 12.30 -4.45 -6.76
C GLY A 400 11.13 -3.89 -7.58
N ILE A 401 9.89 -3.94 -7.06
CA ILE A 401 8.72 -3.42 -7.79
C ILE A 401 8.83 -1.91 -8.03
N GLY A 402 8.16 -1.44 -9.08
CA GLY A 402 7.89 -0.01 -9.24
C GLY A 402 6.99 0.51 -8.12
N THR A 403 7.40 1.61 -7.50
CA THR A 403 6.65 2.29 -6.44
C THR A 403 6.38 3.73 -6.85
N TYR A 404 5.32 4.31 -6.29
CA TYR A 404 4.82 5.62 -6.68
C TYR A 404 4.51 6.46 -5.45
N ILE A 405 4.91 7.73 -5.46
CA ILE A 405 4.44 8.71 -4.48
C ILE A 405 3.21 9.39 -5.05
N TRP A 406 2.07 9.24 -4.40
CA TRP A 406 0.85 9.98 -4.70
C TRP A 406 0.81 11.24 -3.84
N ILE A 407 0.79 12.39 -4.48
CA ILE A 407 0.59 13.68 -3.83
C ILE A 407 -0.89 14.04 -3.88
N LEU A 408 -1.46 14.25 -2.70
CA LEU A 408 -2.87 14.57 -2.48
C LEU A 408 -2.98 15.97 -1.92
N SER A 409 -4.04 16.71 -2.28
CA SER A 409 -4.24 18.07 -1.80
C SER A 409 -5.72 18.46 -1.84
N THR A 410 -6.22 19.00 -0.74
CA THR A 410 -7.54 19.68 -0.68
C THR A 410 -7.41 21.19 -0.95
N LYS A 411 -6.18 21.68 -1.19
CA LYS A 411 -5.87 23.10 -1.43
C LYS A 411 -4.98 23.30 -2.66
N LYS A 412 -5.36 22.68 -3.77
CA LYS A 412 -4.65 22.86 -5.04
C LYS A 412 -4.62 24.35 -5.44
N SER A 413 -3.45 24.80 -5.89
CA SER A 413 -3.28 26.14 -6.46
C SER A 413 -4.15 26.31 -7.70
N ALA A 414 -4.46 27.55 -8.07
CA ALA A 414 -5.37 27.84 -9.18
C ALA A 414 -4.97 27.16 -10.50
N GLN A 415 -3.66 27.07 -10.79
CA GLN A 415 -3.14 26.42 -12.00
C GLN A 415 -3.27 24.88 -11.99
N ARG A 416 -3.38 24.26 -10.81
CA ARG A 416 -3.44 22.79 -10.65
C ARG A 416 -4.86 22.24 -10.51
N ARG A 417 -5.86 23.10 -10.32
CA ARG A 417 -7.26 22.66 -10.20
C ARG A 417 -7.72 21.94 -11.46
N GLY A 418 -8.36 20.78 -11.28
CA GLY A 418 -8.79 19.90 -12.36
C GLY A 418 -7.65 19.18 -13.09
N ARG A 419 -6.40 19.32 -12.64
CA ARG A 419 -5.22 18.76 -13.30
C ARG A 419 -4.48 17.76 -12.39
N VAL A 420 -3.80 16.82 -13.04
CA VAL A 420 -2.90 15.85 -12.41
C VAL A 420 -1.57 15.86 -13.14
N GLN A 421 -0.47 15.96 -12.40
CA GLN A 421 0.88 15.87 -12.94
C GLN A 421 1.45 14.46 -12.73
N LEU A 422 1.86 13.79 -13.80
CA LEU A 422 2.63 12.55 -13.72
C LEU A 422 4.12 12.88 -13.88
N ILE A 423 4.98 12.37 -12.99
CA ILE A 423 6.42 12.58 -13.05
C ILE A 423 7.12 11.22 -13.10
N ASN A 424 7.81 10.93 -14.20
CA ASN A 424 8.60 9.74 -14.35
C ASN A 424 10.02 9.97 -13.81
N ALA A 425 10.29 9.54 -12.57
CA ALA A 425 11.59 9.63 -11.93
C ALA A 425 12.32 8.28 -11.85
N THR A 426 11.96 7.29 -12.67
CA THR A 426 12.53 5.93 -12.60
C THR A 426 14.04 5.88 -12.84
N ASP A 427 14.56 6.84 -13.61
CA ASP A 427 15.99 6.95 -13.95
C ASP A 427 16.75 7.95 -13.07
N MET A 428 16.07 8.57 -12.09
CA MET A 428 16.64 9.60 -11.22
C MET A 428 17.15 8.99 -9.92
N TYR A 429 18.31 8.33 -9.99
CA TYR A 429 18.93 7.69 -8.83
C TYR A 429 20.46 7.73 -8.84
N GLU A 430 21.03 7.45 -7.67
CA GLU A 430 22.42 7.09 -7.48
C GLU A 430 22.54 5.60 -7.14
N THR A 431 23.52 4.92 -7.72
CA THR A 431 23.83 3.52 -7.38
C THR A 431 24.52 3.45 -6.02
N MET A 432 24.05 2.55 -5.15
CA MET A 432 24.65 2.31 -3.86
C MET A 432 25.90 1.45 -3.98
N ARG A 433 26.96 1.80 -3.24
CA ARG A 433 28.22 1.01 -3.20
C ARG A 433 28.03 -0.39 -2.61
N LYS A 434 27.09 -0.52 -1.67
CA LYS A 434 26.73 -1.77 -1.01
C LYS A 434 25.21 -1.88 -1.02
N SER A 435 24.70 -2.99 -1.52
CA SER A 435 23.27 -3.28 -1.49
C SER A 435 22.78 -3.49 -0.06
N GLU A 436 21.55 -3.08 0.19
CA GLU A 436 20.86 -3.27 1.46
C GLU A 436 19.59 -4.08 1.18
N GLY A 437 19.73 -5.41 1.18
CA GLY A 437 18.70 -6.31 0.65
C GLY A 437 18.53 -6.10 -0.86
N ASN A 438 17.31 -5.86 -1.29
CA ASN A 438 16.95 -5.48 -2.66
C ASN A 438 17.24 -4.00 -2.96
N LYS A 439 17.50 -3.16 -1.95
CA LYS A 439 17.82 -1.75 -2.19
C LYS A 439 19.23 -1.62 -2.76
N LYS A 440 19.32 -1.19 -4.02
CA LYS A 440 20.58 -0.93 -4.73
C LYS A 440 20.67 0.51 -5.23
N ARG A 441 19.57 1.24 -5.18
CA ARG A 441 19.44 2.61 -5.68
C ARG A 441 18.93 3.51 -4.56
N ARG A 442 19.34 4.78 -4.63
CA ARG A 442 18.82 5.83 -3.76
C ARG A 442 18.51 7.09 -4.55
N VAL A 443 17.54 7.87 -4.10
CA VAL A 443 17.35 9.25 -4.59
C VAL A 443 18.32 10.14 -3.82
N GLY A 444 19.35 10.66 -4.51
CA GLY A 444 20.32 11.59 -3.91
C GLY A 444 19.78 13.02 -3.87
N GLU A 445 20.49 13.92 -3.18
CA GLU A 445 20.07 15.32 -3.03
C GLU A 445 19.90 16.05 -4.38
N ALA A 446 20.73 15.72 -5.37
CA ALA A 446 20.58 16.26 -6.73
C ALA A 446 19.26 15.80 -7.36
N GLN A 447 18.98 14.49 -7.31
CA GLN A 447 17.74 13.93 -7.85
C GLN A 447 16.52 14.43 -7.09
N THR A 448 16.59 14.59 -5.76
CA THR A 448 15.51 15.21 -4.98
C THR A 448 15.21 16.62 -5.49
N ARG A 449 16.24 17.46 -5.67
CA ARG A 449 16.05 18.82 -6.21
C ARG A 449 15.44 18.82 -7.61
N ASP A 450 15.88 17.91 -8.48
CA ASP A 450 15.37 17.84 -9.84
C ASP A 450 13.89 17.37 -9.85
N ILE A 451 13.53 16.35 -9.07
CA ILE A 451 12.15 15.85 -8.97
C ILE A 451 11.23 16.93 -8.37
N VAL A 452 11.65 17.57 -7.27
CA VAL A 452 10.89 18.65 -6.62
C VAL A 452 10.80 19.87 -7.54
N GLY A 453 11.84 20.17 -8.30
CA GLY A 453 11.85 21.23 -9.30
C GLY A 453 10.84 20.98 -10.42
N MET A 454 10.81 19.77 -10.98
CA MET A 454 9.80 19.37 -11.98
C MET A 454 8.38 19.45 -11.42
N PHE A 455 8.19 18.98 -10.19
CA PHE A 455 6.90 19.12 -9.51
C PHE A 455 6.53 20.59 -9.43
N SER A 456 7.34 21.44 -8.80
CA SER A 456 7.05 22.87 -8.59
C SER A 456 6.84 23.67 -9.88
N ALA A 457 7.65 23.41 -10.92
CA ALA A 457 7.55 24.08 -12.20
C ALA A 457 6.17 23.88 -12.85
N PHE A 458 5.58 22.68 -12.69
CA PHE A 458 4.30 22.34 -13.29
C PHE A 458 4.28 22.58 -14.82
N GLU A 459 5.32 22.11 -15.49
CA GLU A 459 5.51 22.23 -16.94
C GLU A 459 5.55 20.85 -17.61
N GLU A 460 5.14 20.81 -18.88
CA GLU A 460 5.21 19.64 -19.75
C GLU A 460 6.65 19.42 -20.22
N THR A 461 7.23 18.28 -19.89
CA THR A 461 8.55 17.83 -20.33
C THR A 461 8.49 16.37 -20.80
N ARG A 462 9.64 15.75 -21.05
CA ARG A 462 9.68 14.30 -21.30
C ARG A 462 9.33 13.52 -20.04
N GLU A 463 9.82 13.97 -18.89
CA GLU A 463 9.66 13.32 -17.58
C GLU A 463 8.43 13.83 -16.80
N SER A 464 7.84 14.97 -17.17
CA SER A 464 6.66 15.55 -16.51
C SER A 464 5.52 15.73 -17.51
N LYS A 465 4.37 15.09 -17.25
CA LYS A 465 3.16 15.18 -18.09
C LYS A 465 1.97 15.69 -17.28
N ILE A 466 1.14 16.56 -17.85
CA ILE A 466 0.02 17.21 -17.16
C ILE A 466 -1.28 16.90 -17.88
N PHE A 467 -2.16 16.22 -17.17
CA PHE A 467 -3.44 15.78 -17.70
C PHE A 467 -4.59 16.52 -17.07
N ASP A 468 -5.67 16.70 -17.83
CA ASP A 468 -6.98 16.92 -17.21
C ASP A 468 -7.36 15.67 -16.40
N ARG A 469 -7.98 15.86 -15.24
CA ARG A 469 -8.40 14.75 -14.37
C ARG A 469 -9.29 13.72 -15.10
N THR A 470 -10.04 14.14 -16.11
CA THR A 470 -10.93 13.28 -16.92
C THR A 470 -10.17 12.46 -17.97
N ALA A 471 -8.91 12.78 -18.28
CA ALA A 471 -8.12 12.09 -19.30
C ALA A 471 -7.82 10.63 -18.95
N PHE A 472 -7.91 10.26 -17.67
CA PHE A 472 -7.75 8.89 -17.19
C PHE A 472 -9.05 8.07 -17.21
N GLY A 473 -10.17 8.73 -17.51
CA GLY A 473 -11.48 8.12 -17.54
C GLY A 473 -11.79 7.49 -18.90
N TYR A 474 -12.60 6.45 -18.88
CA TYR A 474 -13.23 5.87 -20.05
C TYR A 474 -14.65 5.41 -19.72
N ARG A 475 -15.52 5.35 -20.72
CA ARG A 475 -16.85 4.77 -20.63
C ARG A 475 -16.82 3.38 -21.26
N ARG A 476 -16.92 2.36 -20.42
CA ARG A 476 -16.97 0.96 -20.87
C ARG A 476 -18.36 0.67 -21.39
N ILE A 477 -18.50 0.38 -22.68
CA ILE A 477 -19.78 -0.02 -23.28
C ILE A 477 -19.81 -1.54 -23.47
N ARG A 478 -21.02 -2.12 -23.43
CA ARG A 478 -21.25 -3.52 -23.81
C ARG A 478 -21.74 -3.53 -25.25
N VAL A 479 -20.96 -4.17 -26.13
CA VAL A 479 -21.26 -4.30 -27.55
C VAL A 479 -21.84 -5.69 -27.78
N LEU A 480 -23.06 -5.73 -28.30
CA LEU A 480 -23.79 -6.97 -28.56
C LEU A 480 -23.82 -7.24 -30.06
N ARG A 481 -23.94 -8.52 -30.40
CA ARG A 481 -24.22 -8.97 -31.76
C ARG A 481 -25.43 -9.89 -31.78
N PRO A 482 -26.25 -9.86 -32.85
CA PRO A 482 -27.42 -10.71 -32.97
C PRO A 482 -27.09 -12.20 -32.92
N LEU A 483 -27.93 -12.96 -32.21
CA LEU A 483 -27.91 -14.41 -32.22
C LEU A 483 -28.38 -14.92 -33.58
N ARG A 484 -27.47 -15.53 -34.33
CA ARG A 484 -27.74 -16.19 -35.61
C ARG A 484 -27.36 -17.67 -35.51
N LYS A 485 -28.18 -18.42 -34.80
CA LYS A 485 -28.00 -19.86 -34.56
C LYS A 485 -29.25 -20.64 -34.96
N LYS A 486 -29.02 -21.79 -35.59
CA LYS A 486 -30.01 -22.86 -35.77
C LYS A 486 -29.68 -24.04 -34.87
N ILE A 487 -30.62 -24.96 -34.73
CA ILE A 487 -30.45 -26.18 -33.96
C ILE A 487 -30.17 -27.31 -34.94
N VAL A 488 -29.03 -27.97 -34.81
CA VAL A 488 -28.67 -29.12 -35.63
C VAL A 488 -28.30 -30.27 -34.70
N ILE A 489 -29.09 -31.34 -34.74
CA ILE A 489 -28.79 -32.53 -33.94
C ILE A 489 -27.67 -33.31 -34.61
N SER A 490 -26.60 -33.57 -33.88
CA SER A 490 -25.39 -34.24 -34.37
C SER A 490 -24.85 -35.23 -33.34
N GLU A 491 -24.08 -36.21 -33.79
CA GLU A 491 -23.37 -37.17 -32.92
C GLU A 491 -22.42 -36.45 -31.96
N ASP A 492 -21.68 -35.45 -32.45
CA ASP A 492 -20.80 -34.62 -31.63
C ASP A 492 -21.58 -33.86 -30.55
N GLY A 493 -22.78 -33.36 -30.87
CA GLY A 493 -23.66 -32.73 -29.90
C GLY A 493 -24.16 -33.73 -28.85
N LEU A 494 -24.51 -34.96 -29.23
CA LEU A 494 -24.89 -36.00 -28.26
C LEU A 494 -23.74 -36.36 -27.32
N ALA A 495 -22.50 -36.40 -27.82
CA ALA A 495 -21.32 -36.61 -26.98
C ALA A 495 -21.14 -35.46 -25.98
N LYS A 496 -21.23 -34.20 -26.45
CA LYS A 496 -21.14 -33.00 -25.58
C LYS A 496 -22.26 -32.92 -24.55
N LEU A 497 -23.43 -33.50 -24.83
CA LEU A 497 -24.55 -33.51 -23.89
C LEU A 497 -24.21 -34.26 -22.60
N ASP A 498 -23.31 -35.23 -22.64
CA ASP A 498 -22.89 -35.99 -21.45
C ASP A 498 -21.97 -35.19 -20.51
N GLU A 499 -21.38 -34.10 -21.01
CA GLU A 499 -20.58 -33.17 -20.22
C GLU A 499 -21.46 -32.12 -19.51
N GLU A 500 -22.76 -32.08 -19.82
CA GLU A 500 -23.67 -31.07 -19.29
C GLU A 500 -24.20 -31.43 -17.89
N ASN A 501 -23.93 -30.55 -16.92
CA ASN A 501 -24.40 -30.72 -15.53
C ASN A 501 -25.92 -30.87 -15.41
N ALA A 502 -26.69 -30.22 -16.29
CA ALA A 502 -28.15 -30.33 -16.29
C ALA A 502 -28.61 -31.70 -16.81
N TRP A 503 -27.87 -32.31 -17.72
CA TRP A 503 -28.14 -33.64 -18.28
C TRP A 503 -27.76 -34.76 -17.31
N ALA A 504 -26.64 -34.61 -16.60
CA ALA A 504 -26.21 -35.54 -15.55
C ALA A 504 -27.23 -35.68 -14.40
N LYS A 505 -28.04 -34.65 -14.15
CA LYS A 505 -29.10 -34.65 -13.12
C LYS A 505 -30.37 -35.41 -13.50
N LEU A 506 -30.55 -35.77 -14.77
CA LEU A 506 -31.66 -36.62 -15.20
C LEU A 506 -31.44 -38.06 -14.70
N THR A 507 -32.50 -38.87 -14.62
CA THR A 507 -32.34 -40.31 -14.37
C THR A 507 -31.80 -41.01 -15.62
N ASP A 508 -31.25 -42.23 -15.46
CA ASP A 508 -30.78 -43.03 -16.60
C ASP A 508 -31.90 -43.28 -17.62
N ASP A 509 -33.12 -43.58 -17.15
CA ASP A 509 -34.29 -43.79 -18.00
C ASP A 509 -34.68 -42.51 -18.77
N GLN A 510 -34.62 -41.35 -18.12
CA GLN A 510 -34.89 -40.06 -18.75
C GLN A 510 -33.85 -39.74 -19.82
N ARG A 511 -32.56 -39.94 -19.53
CA ARG A 511 -31.49 -39.75 -20.51
C ARG A 511 -31.69 -40.67 -21.71
N ALA A 512 -31.96 -41.95 -21.48
CA ALA A 512 -32.20 -42.92 -22.54
C ALA A 512 -33.38 -42.50 -23.43
N GLY A 513 -34.50 -42.08 -22.83
CA GLY A 513 -35.68 -41.58 -23.54
C GLY A 513 -35.39 -40.33 -24.37
N TRP A 514 -34.69 -39.34 -23.80
CA TRP A 514 -34.31 -38.13 -24.52
C TRP A 514 -33.29 -38.40 -25.64
N ARG A 515 -32.32 -39.31 -25.44
CA ARG A 515 -31.37 -39.69 -26.51
C ARG A 515 -32.06 -40.35 -27.68
N ALA A 516 -33.01 -41.26 -27.43
CA ALA A 516 -33.77 -41.90 -28.50
C ALA A 516 -34.49 -40.85 -29.37
N LEU A 517 -35.16 -39.90 -28.72
CA LEU A 517 -35.86 -38.81 -29.42
C LEU A 517 -34.91 -37.86 -30.16
N LEU A 518 -33.73 -37.55 -29.60
CA LEU A 518 -32.73 -36.73 -30.28
C LEU A 518 -32.13 -37.48 -31.48
N HIS A 519 -31.86 -38.78 -31.35
CA HIS A 519 -31.36 -39.60 -32.44
C HIS A 519 -32.35 -39.67 -33.62
N ASP A 520 -33.65 -39.68 -33.36
CA ASP A 520 -34.68 -39.59 -34.42
C ASP A 520 -34.68 -38.25 -35.17
N GLN A 521 -34.01 -37.23 -34.63
CA GLN A 521 -33.84 -35.91 -35.25
C GLN A 521 -32.41 -35.72 -35.80
N MET A 522 -31.60 -36.78 -35.86
CA MET A 522 -30.20 -36.70 -36.29
C MET A 522 -30.05 -36.08 -37.68
N GLY A 523 -29.20 -35.05 -37.80
CA GLY A 523 -28.95 -34.32 -39.03
C GLY A 523 -30.06 -33.35 -39.44
N ALA A 524 -31.17 -33.27 -38.70
CA ALA A 524 -32.24 -32.31 -38.99
C ALA A 524 -31.85 -30.90 -38.51
N GLU A 525 -32.18 -29.90 -39.34
CA GLU A 525 -32.04 -28.49 -38.99
C GLU A 525 -33.37 -27.91 -38.51
N HIS A 526 -33.33 -27.20 -37.39
CA HIS A 526 -34.49 -26.56 -36.81
C HIS A 526 -34.21 -25.11 -36.43
N GLY A 527 -35.26 -24.27 -36.43
CA GLY A 527 -35.15 -22.90 -35.92
C GLY A 527 -34.82 -22.88 -34.42
N TRP A 528 -34.17 -21.81 -33.96
CA TRP A 528 -33.68 -21.68 -32.57
C TRP A 528 -34.70 -22.01 -31.48
N HIS A 529 -35.96 -21.59 -31.66
CA HIS A 529 -37.03 -21.77 -30.67
C HIS A 529 -37.70 -23.15 -30.71
N TRP A 530 -37.33 -24.01 -31.67
CA TRP A 530 -37.94 -25.33 -31.84
C TRP A 530 -37.81 -26.20 -30.59
N VAL A 531 -36.64 -26.16 -29.94
CA VAL A 531 -36.31 -26.99 -28.77
C VAL A 531 -37.35 -26.86 -27.66
N ASP A 532 -37.79 -25.64 -27.33
CA ASP A 532 -38.75 -25.41 -26.23
C ASP A 532 -40.09 -26.11 -26.49
N GLY A 533 -40.64 -25.91 -27.70
CA GLY A 533 -41.90 -26.52 -28.11
C GLY A 533 -41.79 -28.04 -28.25
N TRP A 534 -40.69 -28.52 -28.83
CA TRP A 534 -40.43 -29.93 -29.05
C TRP A 534 -40.29 -30.69 -27.74
N MET A 535 -39.43 -30.22 -26.82
CA MET A 535 -39.25 -30.87 -25.51
C MET A 535 -40.56 -30.88 -24.72
N LYS A 536 -41.26 -29.75 -24.61
CA LYS A 536 -42.53 -29.68 -23.88
C LYS A 536 -43.59 -30.59 -24.49
N GLY A 537 -43.63 -30.70 -25.82
CA GLY A 537 -44.51 -31.59 -26.55
C GLY A 537 -44.21 -33.07 -26.27
N ALA A 538 -42.93 -33.46 -26.27
CA ALA A 538 -42.49 -34.82 -25.98
C ALA A 538 -42.81 -35.23 -24.54
N ALA A 539 -42.43 -34.40 -23.55
CA ALA A 539 -42.70 -34.67 -22.13
C ALA A 539 -44.19 -34.68 -21.76
N LYS A 540 -45.05 -34.02 -22.55
CA LYS A 540 -46.50 -34.10 -22.39
C LYS A 540 -47.06 -35.44 -22.90
N LYS A 541 -46.43 -36.04 -23.91
CA LYS A 541 -46.83 -37.34 -24.48
C LYS A 541 -46.29 -38.51 -23.67
N ASP A 542 -45.10 -38.35 -23.10
CA ASP A 542 -44.45 -39.35 -22.26
C ASP A 542 -43.99 -38.73 -20.94
N ALA A 543 -44.70 -39.07 -19.86
CA ALA A 543 -44.37 -38.61 -18.50
C ALA A 543 -43.03 -39.19 -17.99
N GLY A 544 -42.53 -40.28 -18.58
CA GLY A 544 -41.24 -40.90 -18.27
C GLY A 544 -40.04 -40.00 -18.56
N LEU A 545 -40.20 -39.01 -19.46
CA LEU A 545 -39.16 -38.04 -19.82
C LEU A 545 -38.94 -36.93 -18.76
N GLY A 546 -39.81 -36.85 -17.76
CA GLY A 546 -39.71 -35.89 -16.66
C GLY A 546 -40.12 -34.46 -17.02
N LYS A 547 -40.05 -33.57 -16.03
CA LYS A 547 -40.48 -32.17 -16.17
C LYS A 547 -39.44 -31.35 -16.95
N VAL A 548 -39.84 -30.79 -18.08
CA VAL A 548 -39.01 -29.86 -18.87
C VAL A 548 -38.98 -28.49 -18.20
N THR A 549 -37.77 -27.94 -18.04
CA THR A 549 -37.51 -26.61 -17.48
C THR A 549 -36.73 -25.75 -18.47
N ALA A 550 -36.67 -24.44 -18.24
CA ALA A 550 -35.86 -23.54 -19.07
C ALA A 550 -34.37 -23.93 -19.10
N THR A 551 -33.85 -24.51 -18.01
CA THR A 551 -32.48 -25.03 -17.93
C THR A 551 -32.25 -26.16 -18.94
N HIS A 552 -33.20 -27.09 -19.07
CA HIS A 552 -33.10 -28.19 -20.03
C HIS A 552 -33.14 -27.67 -21.49
N VAL A 553 -33.99 -26.69 -21.77
CA VAL A 553 -34.08 -26.07 -23.11
C VAL A 553 -32.79 -25.34 -23.46
N LYS A 554 -32.26 -24.50 -22.56
CA LYS A 554 -31.00 -23.77 -22.78
C LYS A 554 -29.81 -24.70 -22.94
N MET A 555 -29.78 -25.82 -22.21
CA MET A 555 -28.77 -26.87 -22.37
C MET A 555 -28.77 -27.43 -23.79
N LEU A 556 -29.93 -27.88 -24.32
CA LEU A 556 -29.99 -28.38 -25.70
C LEU A 556 -29.67 -27.29 -26.73
N GLN A 557 -30.12 -26.06 -26.51
CA GLN A 557 -29.78 -24.92 -27.37
C GLN A 557 -28.27 -24.61 -27.39
N ARG A 558 -27.57 -24.76 -26.26
CA ARG A 558 -26.12 -24.59 -26.18
C ARG A 558 -25.37 -25.73 -26.87
N VAL A 559 -25.81 -26.97 -26.65
CA VAL A 559 -25.14 -28.17 -27.18
C VAL A 559 -25.32 -28.31 -28.70
N PHE A 560 -26.54 -28.10 -29.18
CA PHE A 560 -26.92 -28.29 -30.59
C PHE A 560 -27.03 -27.00 -31.39
N GLY A 561 -26.72 -25.85 -30.77
CA GLY A 561 -26.72 -24.55 -31.42
C GLY A 561 -25.55 -24.41 -32.39
N VAL A 562 -25.85 -24.35 -33.68
CA VAL A 562 -24.86 -24.10 -34.74
C VAL A 562 -25.04 -22.69 -35.26
N ARG A 563 -23.96 -21.91 -35.24
CA ARG A 563 -23.93 -20.55 -35.77
C ARG A 563 -23.94 -20.58 -37.30
N ASP A 564 -24.76 -19.71 -37.87
CA ASP A 564 -24.91 -19.55 -39.31
C ASP A 564 -25.15 -18.05 -39.60
N PRO A 565 -24.12 -17.31 -40.05
CA PRO A 565 -24.18 -15.85 -40.24
C PRO A 565 -25.25 -15.39 -41.24
N GLU A 566 -25.68 -16.26 -42.15
CA GLU A 566 -26.68 -15.95 -43.18
C GLU A 566 -28.12 -16.01 -42.66
N LEU A 567 -28.35 -16.55 -41.46
CA LEU A 567 -29.68 -16.62 -40.86
C LEU A 567 -30.13 -15.26 -40.33
N ASP A 568 -31.41 -14.95 -40.46
CA ASP A 568 -32.03 -13.81 -39.78
C ASP A 568 -31.80 -13.85 -38.26
N PRO A 569 -31.61 -12.69 -37.61
CA PRO A 569 -31.52 -12.60 -36.16
C PRO A 569 -32.66 -13.31 -35.45
N VAL A 570 -32.32 -14.13 -34.46
CA VAL A 570 -33.33 -14.75 -33.61
C VAL A 570 -33.96 -13.67 -32.72
N THR A 571 -35.29 -13.59 -32.72
CA THR A 571 -36.03 -12.65 -31.86
C THR A 571 -36.71 -13.35 -30.69
N ASP A 572 -36.96 -12.63 -29.60
CA ASP A 572 -37.84 -13.07 -28.53
C ASP A 572 -39.32 -13.01 -28.95
N LYS A 573 -40.23 -13.39 -28.03
CA LYS A 573 -41.70 -13.34 -28.27
C LYS A 573 -42.26 -11.92 -28.47
N LYS A 574 -41.50 -10.89 -28.12
CA LYS A 574 -41.86 -9.48 -28.25
C LYS A 574 -41.25 -8.86 -29.52
N GLY A 575 -40.46 -9.62 -30.29
CA GLY A 575 -39.79 -9.15 -31.50
C GLY A 575 -38.43 -8.49 -31.25
N ASN A 576 -37.90 -8.51 -30.03
CA ASN A 576 -36.57 -7.98 -29.75
C ASN A 576 -35.51 -8.98 -30.20
N ILE A 577 -34.44 -8.51 -30.83
CA ILE A 577 -33.29 -9.34 -31.20
C ILE A 577 -32.62 -9.90 -29.95
N LEU A 578 -32.36 -11.21 -29.95
CA LEU A 578 -31.59 -11.85 -28.89
C LEU A 578 -30.09 -11.66 -29.15
N PRO A 579 -29.29 -11.27 -28.14
CA PRO A 579 -27.85 -11.21 -28.29
C PRO A 579 -27.23 -12.60 -28.32
N ASP A 580 -26.11 -12.74 -29.04
CA ASP A 580 -25.22 -13.90 -28.92
C ASP A 580 -24.21 -13.65 -27.79
N ASP A 581 -24.39 -14.36 -26.68
CA ASP A 581 -23.50 -14.25 -25.51
C ASP A 581 -22.04 -14.59 -25.89
N ASP A 582 -21.82 -15.45 -26.90
CA ASP A 582 -20.48 -15.83 -27.38
C ASP A 582 -19.78 -14.73 -28.19
N LEU A 583 -20.53 -13.70 -28.62
CA LEU A 583 -20.04 -12.58 -29.43
C LEU A 583 -20.20 -11.23 -28.73
N THR A 584 -20.58 -11.25 -27.45
CA THR A 584 -20.65 -10.05 -26.64
C THR A 584 -19.24 -9.56 -26.35
N ASP A 585 -18.97 -8.30 -26.68
CA ASP A 585 -17.69 -7.65 -26.45
C ASP A 585 -17.86 -6.39 -25.59
N TYR A 586 -16.75 -5.80 -25.18
CA TYR A 586 -16.72 -4.58 -24.39
C TYR A 586 -15.64 -3.63 -24.89
N GLU A 587 -16.06 -2.41 -25.21
CA GLU A 587 -15.17 -1.35 -25.65
C GLU A 587 -14.99 -0.32 -24.54
N ASN A 588 -13.77 0.20 -24.40
CA ASN A 588 -13.46 1.28 -23.47
C ASN A 588 -13.34 2.59 -24.25
N VAL A 589 -14.41 3.37 -24.29
CA VAL A 589 -14.48 4.63 -25.04
C VAL A 589 -13.84 5.76 -24.20
N PRO A 590 -12.81 6.49 -24.68
CA PRO A 590 -12.21 7.58 -23.91
C PRO A 590 -13.24 8.64 -23.49
N MET A 591 -13.12 9.18 -22.28
CA MET A 591 -14.04 10.22 -21.80
C MET A 591 -14.06 11.43 -22.74
N GLY A 592 -15.26 11.95 -23.00
CA GLY A 592 -15.50 13.04 -23.95
C GLY A 592 -15.72 12.60 -25.40
N THR A 593 -15.58 11.31 -25.71
CA THR A 593 -15.94 10.74 -27.03
C THR A 593 -17.37 10.20 -26.99
N ASP A 594 -18.16 10.49 -28.03
CA ASP A 594 -19.51 9.91 -28.16
C ASP A 594 -19.42 8.40 -28.44
N ILE A 595 -20.22 7.60 -27.73
CA ILE A 595 -20.17 6.14 -27.79
C ILE A 595 -20.67 5.58 -29.12
N HIS A 596 -21.60 6.27 -29.80
CA HIS A 596 -22.14 5.84 -31.08
C HIS A 596 -21.18 6.20 -32.21
N ASP A 597 -20.53 7.36 -32.12
CA ASP A 597 -19.46 7.74 -33.05
C ASP A 597 -18.30 6.74 -32.95
N TYR A 598 -17.86 6.39 -31.73
CA TYR A 598 -16.81 5.37 -31.53
C TYR A 598 -17.21 4.01 -32.10
N LEU A 599 -18.45 3.55 -31.86
CA LEU A 599 -18.93 2.30 -32.44
C LEU A 599 -18.85 2.34 -33.97
N ALA A 600 -19.26 3.44 -34.59
CA ALA A 600 -19.27 3.59 -36.03
C ALA A 600 -17.87 3.58 -36.66
N THR A 601 -16.87 4.13 -35.97
CA THR A 601 -15.50 4.24 -36.50
C THR A 601 -14.62 3.04 -36.18
N GLU A 602 -14.73 2.48 -34.96
CA GLU A 602 -13.79 1.45 -34.48
C GLU A 602 -14.39 0.03 -34.52
N VAL A 603 -15.71 -0.12 -34.39
CA VAL A 603 -16.34 -1.44 -34.23
C VAL A 603 -17.04 -1.90 -35.51
N LEU A 604 -17.92 -1.08 -36.08
CA LEU A 604 -18.71 -1.46 -37.26
C LEU A 604 -17.88 -1.87 -38.49
N PRO A 605 -16.67 -1.33 -38.77
CA PRO A 605 -15.83 -1.81 -39.86
C PRO A 605 -15.36 -3.27 -39.72
N HIS A 606 -15.37 -3.80 -38.50
CA HIS A 606 -14.96 -5.17 -38.18
C HIS A 606 -16.16 -6.07 -37.81
N ALA A 607 -17.27 -5.47 -37.37
CA ALA A 607 -18.51 -6.16 -37.00
C ALA A 607 -19.74 -5.34 -37.38
N GLU A 608 -20.18 -5.45 -38.64
CA GLU A 608 -21.27 -4.64 -39.22
C GLU A 608 -22.62 -4.75 -38.50
N ASP A 609 -22.90 -5.87 -37.83
CA ASP A 609 -24.16 -6.12 -37.13
C ASP A 609 -24.10 -5.85 -35.62
N ALA A 610 -23.01 -5.24 -35.14
CA ALA A 610 -22.84 -4.89 -33.73
C ALA A 610 -23.71 -3.69 -33.31
N TYR A 611 -24.17 -3.69 -32.06
CA TYR A 611 -24.92 -2.59 -31.47
C TYR A 611 -24.65 -2.44 -29.97
N ILE A 612 -24.85 -1.24 -29.44
CA ILE A 612 -24.62 -0.96 -28.01
C ILE A 612 -25.80 -1.47 -27.17
N ASP A 613 -25.49 -2.07 -26.03
CA ASP A 613 -26.48 -2.41 -25.04
C ASP A 613 -26.93 -1.18 -24.22
N GLU A 614 -28.08 -0.63 -24.59
CA GLU A 614 -28.74 0.49 -23.91
C GLU A 614 -29.14 0.21 -22.45
N THR A 615 -29.11 -1.04 -21.99
CA THR A 615 -29.43 -1.42 -20.60
C THR A 615 -28.20 -1.47 -19.70
N TYR A 616 -26.99 -1.51 -20.29
CA TYR A 616 -25.75 -1.45 -19.55
C TYR A 616 -25.44 0.01 -19.24
N ARG A 617 -25.79 0.48 -18.04
CA ARG A 617 -25.72 1.90 -17.64
C ARG A 617 -24.94 2.10 -16.35
N ASP A 618 -24.33 3.27 -16.22
CA ASP A 618 -23.62 3.69 -15.01
C ASP A 618 -24.61 3.99 -13.88
N GLU A 619 -24.29 3.56 -12.66
CA GLU A 619 -25.16 3.78 -11.50
C GLU A 619 -25.14 5.24 -11.00
N ILE A 620 -24.08 6.01 -11.30
CA ILE A 620 -23.88 7.37 -10.78
C ILE A 620 -24.52 8.41 -11.72
N ASP A 621 -24.27 8.31 -13.03
CA ASP A 621 -24.80 9.29 -14.00
C ASP A 621 -26.01 8.79 -14.82
N GLY A 622 -26.30 7.49 -14.84
CA GLY A 622 -27.44 6.90 -15.56
C GLY A 622 -27.27 6.80 -17.09
N GLU A 623 -26.12 7.21 -17.63
CA GLU A 623 -25.82 7.12 -19.05
C GLU A 623 -25.40 5.69 -19.46
N VAL A 624 -25.42 5.41 -20.76
CA VAL A 624 -25.04 4.10 -21.31
C VAL A 624 -23.54 3.87 -21.15
N GLY A 625 -23.15 2.64 -20.84
CA GLY A 625 -21.80 2.27 -20.44
C GLY A 625 -21.51 2.65 -18.98
N ILE A 626 -20.56 1.95 -18.38
CA ILE A 626 -20.11 2.21 -17.00
C ILE A 626 -18.81 2.99 -17.07
N VAL A 627 -18.69 4.06 -16.27
CA VAL A 627 -17.46 4.86 -16.23
C VAL A 627 -16.40 4.10 -15.44
N GLY A 628 -15.19 4.06 -15.99
CA GLY A 628 -14.00 3.52 -15.35
C GLY A 628 -12.86 4.52 -15.40
N TYR A 629 -11.91 4.39 -14.49
CA TYR A 629 -10.69 5.19 -14.48
C TYR A 629 -9.47 4.28 -14.40
N GLU A 630 -8.45 4.57 -15.20
CA GLU A 630 -7.17 3.86 -15.23
C GLU A 630 -6.03 4.83 -15.53
N ILE A 631 -4.98 4.76 -14.70
CA ILE A 631 -3.75 5.54 -14.88
C ILE A 631 -2.67 4.61 -15.42
N ASN A 632 -2.66 4.39 -16.73
CA ASN A 632 -1.61 3.60 -17.36
C ASN A 632 -0.32 4.42 -17.48
N PHE A 633 0.44 4.48 -16.38
CA PHE A 633 1.63 5.32 -16.28
C PHE A 633 2.62 5.08 -17.43
N ASN A 634 2.91 3.80 -17.73
CA ASN A 634 3.85 3.43 -18.78
C ASN A 634 3.43 3.91 -20.17
N ARG A 635 2.13 3.90 -20.49
CA ARG A 635 1.61 4.38 -21.78
C ARG A 635 1.92 5.86 -22.02
N TYR A 636 1.91 6.69 -20.97
CA TYR A 636 2.13 8.13 -21.10
C TYR A 636 3.59 8.53 -21.32
N PHE A 637 4.53 7.67 -20.91
CA PHE A 637 5.97 7.90 -21.06
C PHE A 637 6.62 6.96 -22.08
N TYR A 638 5.83 6.18 -22.81
CA TYR A 638 6.34 5.30 -23.84
C TYR A 638 6.85 6.12 -25.03
N GLU A 639 8.15 6.05 -25.29
CA GLU A 639 8.76 6.55 -26.51
C GLU A 639 8.94 5.39 -27.48
N TYR A 640 8.33 5.48 -28.66
CA TYR A 640 8.54 4.50 -29.71
C TYR A 640 10.01 4.53 -30.15
N GLN A 641 10.73 3.45 -29.90
CA GLN A 641 12.04 3.22 -30.47
C GLN A 641 11.85 2.41 -31.75
N PRO A 642 12.08 2.99 -32.94
CA PRO A 642 12.08 2.20 -34.17
C PRO A 642 13.12 1.09 -34.03
N PRO A 643 12.86 -0.11 -34.57
CA PRO A 643 13.89 -1.14 -34.65
C PRO A 643 15.11 -0.58 -35.37
N ARG A 644 16.31 -0.97 -34.92
CA ARG A 644 17.57 -0.61 -35.58
C ARG A 644 17.53 -1.01 -37.04
N ASP A 645 18.18 -0.22 -37.89
CA ASP A 645 18.30 -0.58 -39.31
C ASP A 645 19.04 -1.92 -39.45
N LEU A 646 18.57 -2.75 -40.39
CA LEU A 646 19.16 -4.08 -40.64
C LEU A 646 20.64 -3.96 -41.03
N GLU A 647 21.03 -2.91 -41.74
CA GLU A 647 22.43 -2.69 -42.13
C GLU A 647 23.34 -2.41 -40.93
N GLU A 648 22.83 -1.74 -39.88
CA GLU A 648 23.59 -1.53 -38.64
C GLU A 648 23.72 -2.81 -37.81
N ILE A 649 22.69 -3.65 -37.81
CA ILE A 649 22.72 -4.95 -37.12
C ILE A 649 23.74 -5.87 -37.81
N ASP A 650 23.76 -5.90 -39.13
CA ASP A 650 24.73 -6.67 -39.92
C ASP A 650 26.16 -6.15 -39.73
N ALA A 651 26.35 -4.82 -39.65
CA ALA A 651 27.67 -4.24 -39.39
C ALA A 651 28.21 -4.62 -37.99
N ASP A 652 27.38 -4.58 -36.96
CA ASP A 652 27.76 -4.99 -35.59
C ASP A 652 28.06 -6.50 -35.53
N LEU A 653 27.24 -7.34 -36.18
CA LEU A 653 27.48 -8.79 -36.26
C LEU A 653 28.81 -9.09 -36.93
N ASN A 654 29.11 -8.45 -38.06
CA ASN A 654 30.40 -8.59 -38.73
C ASN A 654 31.58 -8.13 -37.86
N ALA A 655 31.40 -7.06 -37.07
CA ALA A 655 32.42 -6.58 -36.13
C ALA A 655 32.69 -7.59 -35.01
N VAL A 656 31.64 -8.16 -34.42
CA VAL A 656 31.74 -9.21 -33.39
C VAL A 656 32.33 -10.49 -33.96
N GLU A 657 31.95 -10.89 -35.19
CA GLU A 657 32.54 -12.03 -35.88
C GLU A 657 34.04 -11.82 -36.13
N ALA A 658 34.46 -10.62 -36.54
CA ALA A 658 35.86 -10.29 -36.72
C ALA A 658 36.65 -10.32 -35.40
N GLU A 659 36.04 -9.86 -34.30
CA GLU A 659 36.63 -9.89 -32.96
C GLU A 659 36.78 -11.33 -32.44
N ILE A 660 35.75 -12.17 -32.63
CA ILE A 660 35.80 -13.60 -32.32
C ILE A 660 36.87 -14.31 -33.15
N ALA A 661 36.97 -14.01 -34.45
CA ALA A 661 37.97 -14.59 -35.33
C ALA A 661 39.40 -14.19 -34.91
N ALA A 662 39.61 -12.94 -34.47
CA ALA A 662 40.89 -12.48 -33.95
C ALA A 662 41.27 -13.20 -32.64
N ILE A 663 40.33 -13.36 -31.72
CA ILE A 663 40.54 -14.10 -30.46
C ILE A 663 40.87 -15.57 -30.74
N LEU A 664 40.17 -16.21 -31.69
CA LEU A 664 40.45 -17.61 -32.07
C LEU A 664 41.82 -17.77 -32.74
N ALA A 665 42.27 -16.78 -33.51
CA ALA A 665 43.60 -16.76 -34.10
C ALA A 665 44.71 -16.62 -33.04
N GLU A 666 44.52 -15.78 -32.02
CA GLU A 666 45.45 -15.67 -30.89
C GLU A 666 45.55 -16.96 -30.04
N VAL A 667 44.50 -17.78 -30.01
CA VAL A 667 44.47 -19.05 -29.27
C VAL A 667 45.07 -20.22 -30.07
N THR A 668 45.31 -20.03 -31.37
CA THR A 668 45.84 -21.08 -32.28
C THR A 668 47.32 -20.88 -32.68
N GLU A 669 47.97 -19.82 -32.22
CA GLU A 669 49.44 -19.70 -32.09
C GLU A 669 49.92 -20.19 -30.72
#